data_AF-A0A6A6CI20-F1
#
_entry.id   AF-A0A6A6CI20-F1
#
_cell.length_a   1.000
_cell.length_b   1.000
_cell.length_c   1.000
_cell.angle_alpha   90.00
_cell.angle_beta   90.00
_cell.angle_gamma   90.00
#
_symmetry.space_group_name_H-M   'P 1'
#
loop_
_entity.id
_entity.type
_entity.pdbx_description
1 polymer ?
#
loop_
_entity_poly.entity_id
_entity_poly.type
_entity_poly.pdbx_seq_one_letter_code
_entity_poly.pdbx_strand_id
1 'polypeptide(L)'
;MKRQLRKRLEQCMTTAEWYQQRPKFLPHTYIAELITAPTITGCAPGIPIELVDFVFQEAKRVFAILIHSKCQEGDLQDALQLCKDYGLTDDVLPIPEISKICFHDDSIGKAKVHRECEHKPHLNIFHEDDWGSEAWESFYRGQWHFLAPVFEFDLFEYDFPQGTILPIVKPGDAAVAIGDEYLLISRWADGGDLHKLWKTHPNVRPDARLIRNILIQFRGLADALKSVHGRTRTLYPDTNGDEQEFGDPSNTSIPHIVAPDDGDHSNWRHGDLKPANIFISLDGSTWPGILKIGDLGLAKRHPVATARRSTPSTTEFGTQAYEPPEAVTGQNKPRSRLYDIWSFGCVLMETIVWLLYGYDGLHELWKTETRVYQGTLYYTLLGNNIFLSAEVNRSMSQVMNDILTFDPECNSDQGSIIRELVLLVRDKLLVVALPDTQEAIASGKARIDAGMLVQELTLLVEKSQRPEQSRYLWTGRERTGKFRSVVKSRDAAQQHLLAPSAMGVGIGAVPRQTQQVESGPYRPMDEEGVDLTKLSIHDQHRLKEYKHEPLDPRDWTFALDNSFAAQAVESIKSLSGFSSAAPKSRLHRKGTRFVLQVDGEIRRALSIFQIASLKDDEAAIYHGDIQISVPQLVSVGTPAHAGLLREWLRDCDENHKDCCCPATESQLHLPTRLIEIGTKSAPCVRLIESVELRQECKQSLKFAALSYPWGDRTAHQHFCTTIPNYELHKHKISIDELPALLQQAIQVTRDIGLDYLWVDALCIIQGPAGDFNEEAERMEQVFSAAYCVIAASRAKGVSDGFLGERTQRGTVLMPNQSTFLCEDIDDFQHDVIEGHLNQRGWVLQERALARRTIYFAERQTYWECGKGVRCETFSKMTNKQASFLGDSDFPRMAEKDTKGGHIVLFESLYEQYCRLRFTNDHDKPIAIAGLERRLCRAFDTGGGFGLFNIYLERSLLWQRDITDTPSLMKIEMPPGREYVPSWSWMAYQGSIKFLNLPFDGIEWTKTEYRSPWAMTLSNPVRNSRSVRDRSTSALHVIARNFDMDPQEQTKTQSGIVWDGGNVLNGPLKCVIIGKLRSEARLPTQMHYVLILKQIDQLETFERVGVGCLMKDKIHLGGTPTWSWVR
;
A
#
# COMPACT_ATOMS: atom_id res chain seq x y z
N MET A 1 -10.10 64.60 20.62
CA MET A 1 -9.86 63.66 19.50
C MET A 1 -9.29 62.31 19.96
N LYS A 2 -8.20 62.26 20.75
CA LYS A 2 -7.57 61.00 21.24
C LYS A 2 -8.58 59.99 21.82
N ARG A 3 -9.44 60.40 22.77
CA ARG A 3 -10.52 59.55 23.33
C ARG A 3 -11.54 59.06 22.28
N GLN A 4 -11.85 59.89 21.28
CA GLN A 4 -12.78 59.52 20.21
C GLN A 4 -12.13 58.49 19.27
N LEU A 5 -10.86 58.66 18.90
CA LEU A 5 -10.12 57.69 18.09
C LEU A 5 -10.00 56.35 18.82
N ARG A 6 -9.64 56.36 20.11
CA ARG A 6 -9.59 55.14 20.93
C ARG A 6 -10.93 54.39 20.92
N LYS A 7 -12.04 55.09 21.15
CA LYS A 7 -13.38 54.49 21.13
C LYS A 7 -13.72 53.91 19.74
N ARG A 8 -13.33 54.60 18.66
CA ARG A 8 -13.52 54.09 17.28
C ARG A 8 -12.68 52.85 17.01
N LEU A 9 -11.41 52.82 17.42
CA LEU A 9 -10.56 51.64 17.30
C LEU A 9 -11.20 50.43 18.00
N GLU A 10 -11.69 50.60 19.24
CA GLU A 10 -12.37 49.54 20.01
C GLU A 10 -13.68 49.07 19.37
N GLN A 11 -14.44 49.98 18.74
CA GLN A 11 -15.70 49.65 18.04
C GLN A 11 -15.46 48.88 16.73
N CYS A 12 -14.36 49.14 16.03
CA CYS A 12 -14.01 48.47 14.78
C CYS A 12 -13.31 47.11 14.98
N MET A 13 -12.98 46.74 16.23
CA MET A 13 -12.39 45.43 16.52
C MET A 13 -13.37 44.29 16.28
N THR A 14 -12.89 43.25 15.60
CA THR A 14 -13.59 41.99 15.31
C THR A 14 -13.10 40.88 16.22
N THR A 15 -13.92 39.84 16.44
CA THR A 15 -13.59 38.71 17.31
C THR A 15 -13.04 37.55 16.49
N ALA A 16 -11.89 37.00 16.87
CA ALA A 16 -11.36 35.78 16.27
C ALA A 16 -12.03 34.55 16.91
N GLU A 17 -12.89 33.85 16.16
CA GLU A 17 -13.74 32.79 16.70
C GLU A 17 -13.00 31.47 16.98
N TRP A 18 -11.78 31.32 16.48
CA TRP A 18 -10.99 30.08 16.57
C TRP A 18 -10.23 29.90 17.90
N TYR A 19 -9.96 30.98 18.62
CA TYR A 19 -9.27 30.90 19.91
C TYR A 19 -10.26 30.66 21.04
N GLN A 20 -9.90 29.81 22.01
CA GLN A 20 -10.73 29.56 23.21
C GLN A 20 -11.12 30.86 23.93
N GLN A 21 -10.20 31.84 24.00
CA GLN A 21 -10.42 33.12 24.68
C GLN A 21 -11.12 34.17 23.81
N ARG A 22 -11.35 33.89 22.52
CA ARG A 22 -12.00 34.79 21.55
C ARG A 22 -11.43 36.22 21.59
N PRO A 23 -10.12 36.40 21.39
CA PRO A 23 -9.49 37.70 21.47
C PRO A 23 -9.98 38.59 20.33
N LYS A 24 -9.97 39.89 20.57
CA LYS A 24 -10.36 40.90 19.59
C LYS A 24 -9.14 41.35 18.80
N PHE A 25 -9.33 41.61 17.51
CA PHE A 25 -8.33 42.20 16.64
C PHE A 25 -8.95 43.28 15.76
N LEU A 26 -8.15 44.24 15.31
CA LEU A 26 -8.56 45.25 14.36
C LEU A 26 -8.16 44.81 12.94
N PRO A 27 -9.12 44.57 12.02
CA PRO A 27 -8.80 44.27 10.63
C PRO A 27 -7.92 45.34 9.99
N HIS A 28 -6.98 44.93 9.15
CA HIS A 28 -5.98 45.83 8.56
C HIS A 28 -6.62 46.99 7.77
N THR A 29 -7.74 46.76 7.10
CA THR A 29 -8.50 47.79 6.37
C THR A 29 -8.87 48.97 7.25
N TYR A 30 -9.28 48.73 8.50
CA TYR A 30 -9.64 49.80 9.43
C TYR A 30 -8.43 50.56 9.99
N ILE A 31 -7.24 49.96 10.05
CA ILE A 31 -6.03 50.68 10.49
C ILE A 31 -5.69 51.79 9.48
N ALA A 32 -5.74 51.48 8.19
CA ALA A 32 -5.47 52.45 7.14
C ALA A 32 -6.54 53.57 7.06
N GLU A 33 -7.81 53.24 7.32
CA GLU A 33 -8.92 54.22 7.30
C GLU A 33 -8.95 55.14 8.53
N LEU A 34 -8.63 54.60 9.71
CA LEU A 34 -8.74 55.32 10.99
C LEU A 34 -7.51 56.17 11.31
N ILE A 35 -6.34 55.79 10.81
CA ILE A 35 -5.06 56.48 11.07
C ILE A 35 -4.65 57.29 9.85
N THR A 36 -5.09 58.55 9.82
CA THR A 36 -4.87 59.53 8.75
C THR A 36 -4.16 60.78 9.28
N ALA A 37 -3.50 61.56 8.41
CA ALA A 37 -2.84 62.79 8.83
C ALA A 37 -3.74 63.73 9.68
N PRO A 38 -5.02 63.98 9.33
CA PRO A 38 -5.92 64.78 10.16
C PRO A 38 -6.23 64.17 11.54
N THR A 39 -6.32 62.84 11.65
CA THR A 39 -6.57 62.17 12.93
C THR A 39 -5.32 62.18 13.81
N ILE A 40 -4.12 62.07 13.23
CA ILE A 40 -2.84 62.20 13.95
C ILE A 40 -2.70 63.61 14.52
N THR A 41 -2.83 64.66 13.67
CA THR A 41 -2.74 66.06 14.11
C THR A 41 -3.85 66.43 15.10
N GLY A 42 -5.05 65.85 14.96
CA GLY A 42 -6.14 66.05 15.90
C GLY A 42 -5.89 65.41 17.28
N CYS A 43 -5.12 64.31 17.34
CA CYS A 43 -4.79 63.63 18.59
C CYS A 43 -3.65 64.31 19.36
N ALA A 44 -2.73 64.97 18.66
CA ALA A 44 -1.64 65.77 19.23
C ALA A 44 -1.58 67.15 18.54
N PRO A 45 -2.36 68.15 19.00
CA PRO A 45 -2.35 69.48 18.40
C PRO A 45 -0.96 70.13 18.51
N GLY A 46 -0.36 70.53 17.39
CA GLY A 46 0.99 71.11 17.35
C GLY A 46 2.11 70.11 17.08
N ILE A 47 1.78 68.85 16.80
CA ILE A 47 2.78 67.82 16.43
C ILE A 47 3.58 68.24 15.17
N PRO A 48 4.93 68.16 15.21
CA PRO A 48 5.77 68.38 14.04
C PRO A 48 5.35 67.54 12.83
N ILE A 49 5.38 68.13 11.64
CA ILE A 49 5.01 67.44 10.40
C ILE A 49 5.84 66.16 10.19
N GLU A 50 7.11 66.18 10.61
CA GLU A 50 7.99 65.02 10.50
C GLU A 50 7.55 63.81 11.35
N LEU A 51 6.85 64.04 12.46
CA LEU A 51 6.28 62.96 13.28
C LEU A 51 4.96 62.47 12.69
N VAL A 52 4.20 63.34 12.04
CA VAL A 52 3.01 62.94 11.28
C VAL A 52 3.41 62.04 10.11
N ASP A 53 4.47 62.40 9.39
CA ASP A 53 5.01 61.63 8.28
C ASP A 53 5.55 60.28 8.75
N PHE A 54 6.31 60.24 9.85
CA PHE A 54 6.78 59.00 10.46
C PHE A 54 5.63 58.04 10.80
N VAL A 55 4.60 58.53 11.50
CA VAL A 55 3.43 57.71 11.83
C VAL A 55 2.71 57.23 10.58
N PHE A 56 2.55 58.10 9.59
CA PHE A 56 1.80 57.77 8.38
C PHE A 56 2.53 56.81 7.43
N GLN A 57 3.87 56.85 7.42
CA GLN A 57 4.68 56.04 6.51
C GLN A 57 5.12 54.72 7.15
N GLU A 58 5.49 54.72 8.44
CA GLU A 58 6.26 53.63 9.03
C GLU A 58 5.68 53.08 10.35
N ALA A 59 4.77 53.79 11.02
CA ALA A 59 4.40 53.50 12.42
C ALA A 59 2.88 53.58 12.72
N LYS A 60 2.02 53.18 11.78
CA LYS A 60 0.54 53.26 11.95
C LYS A 60 0.04 52.32 13.04
N ARG A 61 0.55 51.08 13.10
CA ARG A 61 0.21 50.11 14.16
C ARG A 61 0.79 50.54 15.49
N VAL A 62 2.05 50.98 15.52
CA VAL A 62 2.68 51.53 16.73
C VAL A 62 1.84 52.68 17.31
N PHE A 63 1.41 53.64 16.48
CA PHE A 63 0.53 54.73 16.92
C PHE A 63 -0.84 54.22 17.40
N ALA A 64 -1.47 53.27 16.72
CA ALA A 64 -2.74 52.68 17.18
C ALA A 64 -2.59 51.97 18.54
N ILE A 65 -1.47 51.28 18.78
CA ILE A 65 -1.14 50.65 20.06
C ILE A 65 -0.95 51.73 21.13
N LEU A 66 -0.22 52.82 20.84
CA LEU A 66 -0.06 53.95 21.77
C LEU A 66 -1.41 54.59 22.16
N ILE A 67 -2.32 54.78 21.20
CA ILE A 67 -3.66 55.32 21.45
C ILE A 67 -4.52 54.37 22.28
N HIS A 68 -4.37 53.05 22.10
CA HIS A 68 -5.07 52.02 22.87
C HIS A 68 -4.46 51.80 24.26
N SER A 69 -3.14 52.03 24.40
CA SER A 69 -2.40 51.92 25.65
C SER A 69 -2.80 53.00 26.68
N LYS A 70 -2.35 52.84 27.92
CA LYS A 70 -2.57 53.81 29.01
C LYS A 70 -1.61 55.03 28.98
N CYS A 71 -1.02 55.37 27.83
CA CYS A 71 -0.20 56.58 27.67
C CYS A 71 -1.03 57.86 27.92
N GLN A 72 -0.59 58.75 28.81
CA GLN A 72 -1.36 59.94 29.22
C GLN A 72 -1.57 60.94 28.05
N GLU A 73 -2.50 61.89 28.20
CA GLU A 73 -2.90 62.81 27.12
C GLU A 73 -1.79 63.82 26.73
N GLY A 74 -0.84 64.13 27.63
CA GLY A 74 0.29 65.03 27.37
C GLY A 74 1.49 64.38 26.69
N ASP A 75 1.68 63.07 26.86
CA ASP A 75 2.95 62.37 26.56
C ASP A 75 2.97 61.72 25.17
N LEU A 76 1.92 61.88 24.36
CA LEU A 76 1.81 61.19 23.07
C LEU A 76 2.85 61.71 22.05
N GLN A 77 3.14 63.01 22.07
CA GLN A 77 4.13 63.61 21.19
C GLN A 77 5.54 63.15 21.56
N ASP A 78 5.86 63.14 22.86
CA ASP A 78 7.16 62.70 23.37
C ASP A 78 7.36 61.20 23.15
N ALA A 79 6.33 60.38 23.38
CA ALA A 79 6.36 58.96 23.07
C ALA A 79 6.57 58.68 21.57
N LEU A 80 5.95 59.47 20.68
CA LEU A 80 6.16 59.35 19.24
C LEU A 80 7.56 59.79 18.82
N GLN A 81 8.10 60.84 19.44
CA GLN A 81 9.48 61.27 19.21
C GLN A 81 10.47 60.19 19.62
N LEU A 82 10.28 59.58 20.80
CA LEU A 82 11.07 58.45 21.26
C LEU A 82 10.94 57.22 20.33
N CYS A 83 9.74 56.92 19.82
CA CYS A 83 9.55 55.85 18.84
C CYS A 83 10.37 56.11 17.56
N LYS A 84 10.39 57.35 17.08
CA LYS A 84 11.19 57.74 15.92
C LYS A 84 12.69 57.65 16.21
N ASP A 85 13.14 58.16 17.35
CA ASP A 85 14.56 58.21 17.72
C ASP A 85 15.18 56.83 17.93
N TYR A 86 14.41 55.89 18.48
CA TYR A 86 14.85 54.50 18.71
C TYR A 86 14.50 53.54 17.57
N GLY A 87 13.78 53.98 16.54
CA GLY A 87 13.40 53.12 15.40
C GLY A 87 12.33 52.07 15.75
N LEU A 88 11.34 52.44 16.57
CA LEU A 88 10.17 51.62 16.88
C LEU A 88 9.07 51.84 15.83
N THR A 89 9.13 51.06 14.76
CA THR A 89 8.26 51.07 13.57
C THR A 89 7.35 49.83 13.52
N ASP A 90 6.44 49.78 12.54
CA ASP A 90 5.49 48.66 12.40
C ASP A 90 6.18 47.32 12.03
N ASP A 91 7.36 47.36 11.40
CA ASP A 91 8.15 46.19 10.96
C ASP A 91 8.93 45.51 12.08
N VAL A 92 9.20 46.21 13.19
CA VAL A 92 9.87 45.66 14.37
C VAL A 92 8.90 45.01 15.37
N LEU A 93 7.59 45.11 15.13
CA LEU A 93 6.56 44.41 15.90
C LEU A 93 6.47 42.91 15.48
N PRO A 94 6.11 42.00 16.38
CA PRO A 94 5.86 42.22 17.81
C PRO A 94 7.15 42.37 18.60
N ILE A 95 7.06 43.20 19.64
CA ILE A 95 8.10 43.37 20.64
C ILE A 95 8.03 42.24 21.69
N PRO A 96 9.17 41.66 22.10
CA PRO A 96 9.23 40.62 23.13
C PRO A 96 9.00 41.20 24.54
N GLU A 97 8.69 40.34 25.51
CA GLU A 97 8.49 40.73 26.92
C GLU A 97 9.84 41.14 27.55
N ILE A 98 10.13 42.45 27.58
CA ILE A 98 11.41 43.01 28.05
C ILE A 98 11.77 42.56 29.48
N SER A 99 10.80 42.45 30.38
CA SER A 99 11.04 41.98 31.76
C SER A 99 11.59 40.54 31.86
N LYS A 100 11.45 39.72 30.81
CA LYS A 100 12.00 38.35 30.76
C LYS A 100 13.37 38.26 30.09
N ILE A 101 13.78 39.30 29.36
CA ILE A 101 15.02 39.35 28.61
C ILE A 101 16.00 40.41 29.14
N CYS A 102 15.52 41.30 30.01
CA CYS A 102 16.31 42.29 30.73
C CYS A 102 16.23 41.99 32.23
N PHE A 103 17.32 41.47 32.81
CA PHE A 103 17.39 41.18 34.23
C PHE A 103 17.63 42.48 35.01
N HIS A 104 16.58 43.04 35.61
CA HIS A 104 16.73 44.06 36.65
C HIS A 104 16.61 43.42 38.03
N ASP A 105 17.62 43.63 38.85
CA ASP A 105 17.55 43.42 40.30
C ASP A 105 16.82 44.64 40.88
N ASP A 106 15.57 44.46 41.31
CA ASP A 106 14.69 45.51 41.86
C ASP A 106 15.17 46.12 43.20
N SER A 107 16.42 45.86 43.63
CA SER A 107 16.89 46.19 44.97
C SER A 107 17.64 47.52 45.14
N ILE A 108 17.91 48.31 44.09
CA ILE A 108 18.61 49.61 44.26
C ILE A 108 17.94 50.72 43.45
N GLY A 109 17.23 51.59 44.15
CA GLY A 109 16.66 52.80 43.60
C GLY A 109 17.69 53.75 42.98
N LYS A 110 17.25 54.42 41.92
CA LYS A 110 17.85 55.58 41.24
C LYS A 110 19.15 55.32 40.47
N ALA A 111 19.02 55.56 39.16
CA ALA A 111 20.03 56.04 38.24
C ALA A 111 21.26 55.14 38.04
N LYS A 112 21.26 54.37 36.94
CA LYS A 112 22.40 54.33 36.02
C LYS A 112 22.00 53.77 34.66
N VAL A 113 22.29 54.57 33.64
CA VAL A 113 22.29 54.26 32.20
C VAL A 113 22.92 52.88 31.95
N HIS A 114 22.12 51.90 31.52
CA HIS A 114 22.62 50.55 31.18
C HIS A 114 22.77 50.42 29.66
N ARG A 115 24.01 50.58 29.18
CA ARG A 115 24.40 50.43 27.75
C ARG A 115 24.66 48.99 27.30
N GLU A 116 24.34 47.97 28.11
CA GLU A 116 24.67 46.57 27.80
C GLU A 116 23.52 45.61 28.11
N CYS A 117 22.33 45.90 27.60
CA CYS A 117 21.29 44.89 27.54
C CYS A 117 21.43 44.10 26.23
N GLU A 118 21.42 42.77 26.27
CA GLU A 118 21.59 41.90 25.09
C GLU A 118 20.33 41.81 24.19
N HIS A 119 19.50 42.85 24.19
CA HIS A 119 18.28 42.93 23.37
C HIS A 119 18.43 43.96 22.24
N LYS A 120 17.57 43.87 21.23
CA LYS A 120 17.67 44.72 20.02
C LYS A 120 17.63 46.22 20.38
N PRO A 121 18.38 47.09 19.69
CA PRO A 121 18.51 48.51 20.04
C PRO A 121 17.21 49.30 20.14
N HIS A 122 16.20 48.98 19.32
CA HIS A 122 14.89 49.66 19.36
C HIS A 122 14.10 49.41 20.64
N LEU A 123 14.46 48.37 21.43
CA LEU A 123 13.84 48.09 22.72
C LEU A 123 14.39 48.97 23.85
N ASN A 124 15.46 49.75 23.59
CA ASN A 124 16.01 50.69 24.58
C ASN A 124 15.05 51.82 24.91
N ILE A 125 14.07 52.09 24.04
CA ILE A 125 13.00 53.06 24.29
C ILE A 125 12.27 52.82 25.62
N PHE A 126 12.13 51.56 26.03
CA PHE A 126 11.41 51.18 27.24
C PHE A 126 12.24 51.32 28.53
N HIS A 127 13.50 51.76 28.40
CA HIS A 127 14.37 52.15 29.52
C HIS A 127 14.38 53.66 29.77
N GLU A 128 13.71 54.45 28.93
CA GLU A 128 13.56 55.89 29.15
C GLU A 128 12.59 56.16 30.31
N ASP A 129 12.89 57.19 31.11
CA ASP A 129 12.13 57.54 32.31
C ASP A 129 10.64 57.84 32.02
N ASP A 130 10.31 58.14 30.76
CA ASP A 130 8.96 58.43 30.27
C ASP A 130 8.08 57.17 30.13
N TRP A 131 8.66 55.96 30.07
CA TRP A 131 7.91 54.70 30.03
C TRP A 131 7.74 54.10 31.43
N GLY A 132 6.67 54.47 32.12
CA GLY A 132 6.29 53.80 33.38
C GLY A 132 5.98 52.30 33.19
N SER A 133 6.16 51.49 34.25
CA SER A 133 5.94 50.02 34.20
C SER A 133 4.55 49.62 33.68
N GLU A 134 3.52 50.38 34.04
CA GLU A 134 2.15 50.18 33.58
C GLU A 134 1.96 50.55 32.09
N ALA A 135 2.68 51.56 31.58
CA ALA A 135 2.58 52.02 30.21
C ALA A 135 3.21 51.01 29.23
N TRP A 136 4.40 50.51 29.57
CA TRP A 136 5.05 49.42 28.85
C TRP A 136 4.18 48.17 28.83
N GLU A 137 3.71 47.71 30.00
CA GLU A 137 2.92 46.48 30.07
C GLU A 137 1.62 46.59 29.27
N SER A 138 1.00 47.78 29.29
CA SER A 138 -0.18 48.09 28.48
C SER A 138 0.12 48.07 26.98
N PHE A 139 1.29 48.54 26.54
CA PHE A 139 1.70 48.53 25.14
C PHE A 139 2.02 47.10 24.68
N TYR A 140 2.79 46.35 25.46
CA TYR A 140 3.14 44.95 25.20
C TYR A 140 1.90 44.04 25.12
N ARG A 141 0.93 44.19 26.03
CA ARG A 141 -0.34 43.42 25.95
C ARG A 141 -1.25 43.93 24.82
N GLY A 142 -1.22 45.23 24.56
CA GLY A 142 -2.07 45.88 23.57
C GLY A 142 -1.74 45.51 22.13
N GLN A 143 -0.46 45.25 21.82
CA GLN A 143 0.03 45.05 20.45
C GLN A 143 -0.73 43.97 19.66
N TRP A 144 -1.14 42.89 20.33
CA TRP A 144 -1.77 41.74 19.67
C TRP A 144 -3.11 42.08 19.00
N HIS A 145 -3.81 43.13 19.47
CA HIS A 145 -5.04 43.60 18.85
C HIS A 145 -4.81 44.24 17.47
N PHE A 146 -3.58 44.67 17.17
CA PHE A 146 -3.25 45.44 15.96
C PHE A 146 -2.30 44.68 15.01
N LEU A 147 -1.87 43.47 15.40
CA LEU A 147 -0.96 42.61 14.66
C LEU A 147 -1.65 41.46 13.92
N ALA A 148 -2.93 41.63 13.58
CA ALA A 148 -3.59 40.69 12.69
C ALA A 148 -2.88 40.67 11.33
N PRO A 149 -2.49 39.49 10.83
CA PRO A 149 -1.73 39.39 9.59
C PRO A 149 -2.57 39.73 8.37
N VAL A 150 -1.93 40.35 7.38
CA VAL A 150 -2.48 40.57 6.04
C VAL A 150 -1.96 39.45 5.16
N PHE A 151 -2.87 38.72 4.54
CA PHE A 151 -2.52 37.68 3.59
C PHE A 151 -2.53 38.27 2.17
N GLU A 152 -1.35 38.62 1.67
CA GLU A 152 -1.09 38.87 0.25
C GLU A 152 -1.17 37.57 -0.56
N PHE A 153 -1.81 37.64 -1.73
CA PHE A 153 -2.08 36.47 -2.57
C PHE A 153 -0.81 35.83 -3.16
N ASP A 154 0.29 36.58 -3.24
CA ASP A 154 1.53 36.15 -3.90
C ASP A 154 2.56 35.57 -2.91
N LEU A 155 2.37 35.79 -1.61
CA LEU A 155 3.23 35.26 -0.56
C LEU A 155 2.59 34.00 -0.01
N PHE A 156 3.24 32.87 -0.25
CA PHE A 156 2.64 31.59 0.03
C PHE A 156 2.83 31.11 1.49
N GLU A 157 3.91 31.52 2.16
CA GLU A 157 4.13 31.20 3.58
C GLU A 157 4.20 32.43 4.46
N TYR A 158 3.48 32.38 5.57
CA TYR A 158 3.50 33.40 6.61
C TYR A 158 4.03 32.80 7.91
N ASP A 159 5.11 33.39 8.45
CA ASP A 159 5.60 33.08 9.79
C ASP A 159 4.98 34.05 10.80
N PHE A 160 4.36 33.52 11.86
CA PHE A 160 3.70 34.31 12.90
C PHE A 160 4.28 34.03 14.29
N PRO A 161 4.52 35.08 15.09
CA PRO A 161 4.84 34.93 16.51
C PRO A 161 3.71 34.27 17.31
N GLN A 162 4.06 33.57 18.41
CA GLN A 162 3.12 32.75 19.19
C GLN A 162 1.91 33.50 19.76
N GLY A 163 1.97 34.83 19.89
CA GLY A 163 0.87 35.69 20.36
C GLY A 163 -0.04 36.25 19.26
N THR A 164 0.29 36.03 17.99
CA THR A 164 -0.44 36.61 16.85
C THR A 164 -1.88 36.12 16.79
N ILE A 165 -2.82 37.05 16.61
CA ILE A 165 -4.25 36.75 16.44
C ILE A 165 -4.54 36.51 14.95
N LEU A 166 -4.90 35.28 14.59
CA LEU A 166 -5.34 34.94 13.24
C LEU A 166 -6.76 35.48 12.97
N PRO A 167 -7.01 36.13 11.81
CA PRO A 167 -8.28 36.78 11.51
C PRO A 167 -9.34 35.79 11.00
N ILE A 168 -9.48 34.64 11.68
CA ILE A 168 -10.44 33.60 11.33
C ILE A 168 -11.78 33.93 12.00
N VAL A 169 -12.68 34.52 11.22
CA VAL A 169 -13.99 34.99 11.69
C VAL A 169 -15.11 33.97 11.52
N LYS A 170 -14.94 32.93 10.68
CA LYS A 170 -15.90 31.82 10.50
C LYS A 170 -15.21 30.50 10.10
N PRO A 171 -15.72 29.33 10.50
CA PRO A 171 -15.26 28.01 10.02
C PRO A 171 -15.97 27.60 8.72
N GLY A 172 -15.19 27.32 7.66
CA GLY A 172 -15.70 26.73 6.41
C GLY A 172 -15.14 27.30 5.10
N ASP A 173 -14.36 28.39 5.14
CA ASP A 173 -14.10 29.21 3.94
C ASP A 173 -12.65 29.16 3.38
N ALA A 174 -11.78 28.23 3.78
CA ALA A 174 -10.37 28.25 3.35
C ALA A 174 -9.89 26.92 2.75
N ALA A 175 -9.90 26.86 1.41
CA ALA A 175 -8.90 26.11 0.66
C ALA A 175 -7.79 27.09 0.30
N VAL A 176 -6.58 26.89 0.79
CA VAL A 176 -5.43 27.74 0.47
C VAL A 176 -4.67 27.05 -0.64
N ALA A 177 -4.61 27.67 -1.82
CA ALA A 177 -3.84 27.17 -2.95
C ALA A 177 -2.39 27.60 -2.81
N ILE A 178 -1.47 26.67 -3.06
CA ILE A 178 -0.06 26.79 -2.75
C ILE A 178 0.78 26.22 -3.88
N GLY A 179 1.08 27.08 -4.86
CA GLY A 179 1.55 26.57 -6.15
C GLY A 179 0.55 25.55 -6.71
N ASP A 180 0.98 24.30 -6.91
CA ASP A 180 0.16 23.19 -7.41
C ASP A 180 -0.54 22.36 -6.31
N GLU A 181 -0.34 22.68 -5.02
CA GLU A 181 -0.94 21.97 -3.90
C GLU A 181 -2.09 22.77 -3.26
N TYR A 182 -3.16 22.10 -2.84
CA TYR A 182 -4.30 22.73 -2.17
C TYR A 182 -4.35 22.26 -0.71
N LEU A 183 -4.24 23.17 0.25
CA LEU A 183 -4.47 22.88 1.67
C LEU A 183 -5.94 23.12 2.04
N LEU A 184 -6.56 22.09 2.61
CA LEU A 184 -7.90 22.15 3.17
C LEU A 184 -7.79 22.35 4.68
N ILE A 185 -8.26 23.48 5.19
CA ILE A 185 -8.27 23.75 6.63
C ILE A 185 -9.63 23.35 7.19
N SER A 186 -9.65 22.32 8.05
CA SER A 186 -10.85 21.82 8.71
C SER A 186 -10.77 21.92 10.24
N ARG A 187 -11.92 21.89 10.93
CA ARG A 187 -11.95 21.70 12.38
C ARG A 187 -11.33 20.35 12.75
N TRP A 188 -10.45 20.38 13.76
CA TRP A 188 -9.89 19.17 14.36
C TRP A 188 -10.99 18.33 15.02
N ALA A 189 -10.95 17.01 14.81
CA ALA A 189 -11.83 16.05 15.44
C ALA A 189 -11.16 15.51 16.72
N ASP A 190 -11.34 16.22 17.81
CA ASP A 190 -10.77 15.93 19.13
C ASP A 190 -11.25 14.62 19.75
N GLY A 191 -12.36 14.04 19.27
CA GLY A 191 -12.86 12.73 19.67
C GLY A 191 -12.32 11.54 18.86
N GLY A 192 -11.45 11.79 17.86
CA GLY A 192 -10.99 10.77 16.92
C GLY A 192 -12.07 10.35 15.92
N ASP A 193 -12.00 9.11 15.45
CA ASP A 193 -12.95 8.51 14.50
C ASP A 193 -13.82 7.41 15.15
N LEU A 194 -14.90 7.03 14.46
CA LEU A 194 -15.88 6.06 14.96
C LEU A 194 -15.28 4.66 15.17
N HIS A 195 -14.28 4.25 14.37
CA HIS A 195 -13.59 2.97 14.56
C HIS A 195 -12.78 2.97 15.86
N LYS A 196 -12.04 4.05 16.12
CA LYS A 196 -11.27 4.24 17.36
C LYS A 196 -12.18 4.29 18.59
N LEU A 197 -13.38 4.88 18.49
CA LEU A 197 -14.37 4.88 19.57
C LEU A 197 -14.75 3.45 19.98
N TRP A 198 -15.07 2.59 19.01
CA TRP A 198 -15.46 1.19 19.30
C TRP A 198 -14.34 0.41 19.97
N LYS A 199 -13.11 0.58 19.50
CA LYS A 199 -11.92 -0.11 20.03
C LYS A 199 -11.57 0.33 21.45
N THR A 200 -11.69 1.62 21.74
CA THR A 200 -11.38 2.20 23.06
C THR A 200 -12.49 1.94 24.09
N HIS A 201 -13.71 1.63 23.64
CA HIS A 201 -14.85 1.32 24.49
C HIS A 201 -15.41 -0.07 24.18
N PRO A 202 -14.65 -1.14 24.50
CA PRO A 202 -15.00 -2.50 24.07
C PRO A 202 -16.24 -3.07 24.75
N ASN A 203 -16.56 -2.59 25.97
CA ASN A 203 -17.72 -3.01 26.75
C ASN A 203 -18.60 -1.80 27.06
N VAL A 204 -19.22 -1.23 26.03
CA VAL A 204 -20.19 -0.15 26.21
C VAL A 204 -21.37 -0.65 27.06
N ARG A 205 -21.83 0.16 28.00
CA ARG A 205 -23.04 -0.10 28.80
C ARG A 205 -24.15 0.79 28.25
N PRO A 206 -25.01 0.30 27.35
CA PRO A 206 -26.03 1.15 26.76
C PRO A 206 -27.09 1.50 27.79
N ASP A 207 -27.58 2.72 27.70
CA ASP A 207 -28.76 3.20 28.39
C ASP A 207 -29.64 3.97 27.39
N ALA A 208 -30.86 4.32 27.81
CA ALA A 208 -31.81 5.03 26.95
C ALA A 208 -31.24 6.38 26.43
N ARG A 209 -30.34 7.02 27.18
CA ARG A 209 -29.71 8.29 26.81
C ARG A 209 -28.69 8.10 25.69
N LEU A 210 -27.82 7.10 25.80
CA LEU A 210 -26.82 6.77 24.80
C LEU A 210 -27.47 6.35 23.48
N ILE A 211 -28.49 5.48 23.55
CA ILE A 211 -29.21 5.03 22.35
C ILE A 211 -29.88 6.22 21.63
N ARG A 212 -30.51 7.11 22.39
CA ARG A 212 -31.09 8.35 21.85
C ARG A 212 -30.02 9.25 21.22
N ASN A 213 -28.88 9.44 21.89
CA ASN A 213 -27.79 10.26 21.36
C ASN A 213 -27.26 9.70 20.04
N ILE A 214 -27.00 8.39 19.96
CA ILE A 214 -26.52 7.74 18.74
C ILE A 214 -27.54 7.88 17.61
N LEU A 215 -28.83 7.67 17.90
CA LEU A 215 -29.89 7.85 16.90
C LEU A 215 -29.93 9.28 16.34
N ILE A 216 -29.80 10.29 17.19
CA ILE A 216 -29.72 11.71 16.79
C ILE A 216 -28.50 11.95 15.91
N GLN A 217 -27.34 11.38 16.27
CA GLN A 217 -26.12 11.54 15.47
C GLN A 217 -26.23 10.86 14.10
N PHE A 218 -26.81 9.66 14.00
CA PHE A 218 -27.05 8.99 12.73
C PHE A 218 -28.07 9.75 11.85
N ARG A 219 -29.10 10.35 12.43
CA ARG A 219 -29.99 11.29 11.71
C ARG A 219 -29.20 12.51 11.20
N GLY A 220 -28.28 13.04 12.00
CA GLY A 220 -27.39 14.13 11.59
C GLY A 220 -26.46 13.75 10.43
N LEU A 221 -25.90 12.54 10.45
CA LEU A 221 -25.09 12.01 9.35
C LEU A 221 -25.91 11.82 8.07
N ALA A 222 -27.15 11.32 8.17
CA ALA A 222 -28.05 11.19 7.03
C ALA A 222 -28.40 12.56 6.41
N ASP A 223 -28.58 13.59 7.23
CA ASP A 223 -28.85 14.97 6.79
C ASP A 223 -27.64 15.60 6.10
N ALA A 224 -26.43 15.35 6.64
CA ALA A 224 -25.17 15.72 6.00
C ALA A 224 -25.01 15.03 4.64
N LEU A 225 -25.32 13.73 4.55
CA LEU A 225 -25.25 12.97 3.32
C LEU A 225 -26.27 13.46 2.28
N LYS A 226 -27.50 13.80 2.69
CA LYS A 226 -28.52 14.43 1.85
C LYS A 226 -28.03 15.76 1.29
N SER A 227 -27.33 16.56 2.09
CA SER A 227 -26.75 17.83 1.65
C SER A 227 -25.63 17.64 0.63
N VAL A 228 -24.78 16.61 0.80
CA VAL A 228 -23.79 16.21 -0.21
C VAL A 228 -24.48 15.80 -1.51
N HIS A 229 -25.59 15.07 -1.43
CA HIS A 229 -26.34 14.59 -2.59
C HIS A 229 -27.15 15.67 -3.34
N GLY A 230 -27.39 16.84 -2.72
CA GLY A 230 -28.38 17.84 -3.17
C GLY A 230 -27.83 19.20 -3.67
N ARG A 231 -26.52 19.35 -3.92
CA ARG A 231 -25.97 20.62 -4.47
C ARG A 231 -26.31 20.80 -5.95
N THR A 232 -27.37 21.55 -6.24
CA THR A 232 -27.78 22.04 -7.57
C THR A 232 -27.55 23.56 -7.66
N ARG A 233 -27.03 24.05 -8.79
CA ARG A 233 -26.83 25.48 -9.11
C ARG A 233 -28.14 26.26 -8.93
N THR A 234 -28.18 27.28 -8.07
CA THR A 234 -29.22 28.32 -8.11
C THR A 234 -29.03 29.13 -9.40
N LEU A 235 -29.95 28.96 -10.35
CA LEU A 235 -30.11 29.81 -11.53
C LEU A 235 -30.65 31.17 -11.09
N TYR A 236 -30.01 32.27 -11.51
CA TYR A 236 -30.65 33.59 -11.53
C TYR A 236 -31.55 33.67 -12.78
N PRO A 237 -32.75 34.26 -12.71
CA PRO A 237 -33.55 34.60 -13.89
C PRO A 237 -32.97 35.81 -14.62
N ASP A 238 -33.16 35.83 -15.95
CA ASP A 238 -32.81 36.90 -16.88
C ASP A 238 -33.21 38.31 -16.41
N THR A 239 -32.30 39.25 -16.67
CA THR A 239 -32.51 40.69 -16.58
C THR A 239 -33.55 41.16 -17.59
N ASN A 240 -34.61 41.82 -17.13
CA ASN A 240 -35.27 42.95 -17.81
C ASN A 240 -36.21 43.68 -16.85
N GLY A 241 -35.96 44.97 -16.63
CA GLY A 241 -36.99 45.98 -16.33
C GLY A 241 -37.33 46.27 -14.86
N ASP A 242 -36.88 47.46 -14.44
CA ASP A 242 -37.57 48.44 -13.57
C ASP A 242 -37.60 48.33 -12.03
N GLU A 243 -37.52 49.53 -11.46
CA GLU A 243 -37.19 49.97 -10.09
C GLU A 243 -38.24 49.61 -9.01
N GLN A 244 -37.80 49.29 -7.78
CA GLN A 244 -38.10 50.05 -6.53
C GLN A 244 -37.63 49.37 -5.22
N GLU A 245 -37.39 50.24 -4.23
CA GLU A 245 -36.73 50.11 -2.93
C GLU A 245 -37.35 49.12 -1.91
N PHE A 246 -36.50 48.45 -1.11
CA PHE A 246 -36.27 48.67 0.34
C PHE A 246 -35.57 47.45 1.01
N GLY A 247 -34.39 47.67 1.65
CA GLY A 247 -33.88 46.87 2.79
C GLY A 247 -32.57 46.06 2.64
N ASP A 248 -31.43 46.68 2.97
CA ASP A 248 -30.06 46.15 3.27
C ASP A 248 -30.02 45.36 4.62
N PRO A 249 -29.03 44.50 5.04
CA PRO A 249 -27.61 44.35 4.63
C PRO A 249 -27.05 42.91 4.39
N SER A 250 -26.26 42.66 3.33
CA SER A 250 -24.77 42.73 3.23
C SER A 250 -24.00 41.91 4.30
N ASN A 251 -23.00 41.06 4.04
CA ASN A 251 -21.99 41.01 2.99
C ASN A 251 -21.30 39.62 3.06
N THR A 252 -21.40 38.77 2.02
CA THR A 252 -20.60 37.54 1.86
C THR A 252 -19.80 37.67 0.57
N SER A 253 -18.56 38.12 0.70
CA SER A 253 -17.60 38.18 -0.41
C SER A 253 -16.85 36.84 -0.47
N ILE A 254 -17.41 35.87 -1.20
CA ILE A 254 -16.73 34.64 -1.60
C ILE A 254 -16.18 34.87 -3.02
N PRO A 255 -14.89 34.62 -3.31
CA PRO A 255 -14.39 34.60 -4.68
C PRO A 255 -14.92 33.38 -5.43
N HIS A 256 -15.66 33.63 -6.52
CA HIS A 256 -16.17 32.63 -7.43
C HIS A 256 -15.03 31.96 -8.23
N ILE A 257 -14.89 30.63 -8.09
CA ILE A 257 -14.09 29.82 -9.03
C ILE A 257 -14.93 29.64 -10.30
N VAL A 258 -14.51 30.29 -11.38
CA VAL A 258 -15.06 30.11 -12.73
C VAL A 258 -14.58 28.75 -13.26
N ALA A 259 -15.51 27.87 -13.61
CA ALA A 259 -15.24 26.67 -14.41
C ALA A 259 -16.05 26.76 -15.72
N PRO A 260 -15.54 26.25 -16.86
CA PRO A 260 -16.16 26.43 -18.16
C PRO A 260 -17.56 25.81 -18.24
N ASP A 261 -18.39 26.47 -19.04
CA ASP A 261 -19.79 26.17 -19.30
C ASP A 261 -19.91 24.93 -20.19
N ASP A 262 -20.47 23.85 -19.66
CA ASP A 262 -21.02 22.73 -20.42
C ASP A 262 -22.24 22.23 -19.63
N GLY A 263 -23.44 22.55 -20.13
CA GLY A 263 -24.70 22.31 -19.44
C GLY A 263 -25.08 20.84 -19.36
N ASP A 264 -25.14 20.28 -18.15
CA ASP A 264 -26.06 19.19 -17.76
C ASP A 264 -26.09 19.03 -16.21
N HIS A 265 -27.18 18.51 -15.66
CA HIS A 265 -27.53 18.51 -14.23
C HIS A 265 -26.51 17.83 -13.28
N SER A 266 -26.11 18.50 -12.19
CA SER A 266 -25.00 18.13 -11.27
C SER A 266 -25.33 17.03 -10.24
N ASN A 267 -24.57 15.91 -10.23
CA ASN A 267 -24.70 14.76 -9.30
C ASN A 267 -23.45 14.56 -8.41
N TRP A 268 -23.56 14.80 -7.09
CA TRP A 268 -22.48 14.63 -6.10
C TRP A 268 -22.70 13.41 -5.18
N ARG A 269 -21.62 12.69 -4.82
CA ARG A 269 -21.61 11.55 -3.86
C ARG A 269 -20.29 11.51 -3.06
N HIS A 270 -20.30 10.89 -1.88
CA HIS A 270 -19.11 10.76 -1.01
C HIS A 270 -18.11 9.74 -1.55
N GLY A 271 -18.53 8.50 -1.78
CA GLY A 271 -17.75 7.46 -2.46
C GLY A 271 -16.80 6.61 -1.59
N ASP A 272 -16.52 7.02 -0.34
CA ASP A 272 -15.69 6.26 0.63
C ASP A 272 -16.20 6.42 2.08
N LEU A 273 -17.49 6.17 2.31
CA LEU A 273 -18.07 6.27 3.65
C LEU A 273 -17.74 5.00 4.47
N LYS A 274 -16.98 5.15 5.55
CA LYS A 274 -16.57 4.07 6.46
C LYS A 274 -16.33 4.61 7.88
N PRO A 275 -16.25 3.77 8.92
CA PRO A 275 -16.10 4.23 10.31
C PRO A 275 -14.87 5.14 10.53
N ALA A 276 -13.76 4.89 9.84
CA ALA A 276 -12.56 5.72 9.89
C ALA A 276 -12.75 7.14 9.29
N ASN A 277 -13.75 7.33 8.41
CA ASN A 277 -14.07 8.61 7.78
C ASN A 277 -15.27 9.32 8.46
N ILE A 278 -15.72 8.80 9.61
CA ILE A 278 -16.73 9.43 10.47
C ILE A 278 -16.03 9.92 11.74
N PHE A 279 -15.82 11.22 11.79
CA PHE A 279 -15.09 11.90 12.85
C PHE A 279 -16.00 12.31 14.00
N ILE A 280 -15.42 12.39 15.20
CA ILE A 280 -16.12 12.75 16.42
C ILE A 280 -15.57 14.08 16.92
N SER A 281 -16.46 15.06 17.09
CA SER A 281 -16.15 16.33 17.75
C SER A 281 -16.74 16.32 19.15
N LEU A 282 -15.90 16.49 20.16
CA LEU A 282 -16.32 16.53 21.56
C LEU A 282 -16.92 17.92 21.85
N ASP A 283 -18.14 17.95 22.38
CA ASP A 283 -18.81 19.18 22.79
C ASP A 283 -18.88 19.32 24.33
N GLY A 284 -18.28 18.37 25.06
CA GLY A 284 -18.27 18.31 26.54
C GLY A 284 -19.63 18.02 27.18
N SER A 285 -20.70 17.85 26.39
CA SER A 285 -22.09 17.78 26.85
C SER A 285 -22.82 16.48 26.47
N THR A 286 -22.37 15.82 25.40
CA THR A 286 -22.96 14.58 24.89
C THR A 286 -21.92 13.49 24.65
N TRP A 287 -22.21 12.26 25.10
CA TRP A 287 -21.43 11.07 24.76
C TRP A 287 -22.16 10.33 23.62
N PRO A 288 -21.47 9.90 22.53
CA PRO A 288 -20.02 9.93 22.29
C PRO A 288 -19.46 11.25 21.71
N GLY A 289 -20.31 12.23 21.38
CA GLY A 289 -19.94 13.49 20.73
C GLY A 289 -20.70 13.70 19.42
N ILE A 290 -20.35 14.73 18.66
CA ILE A 290 -20.98 15.08 17.37
C ILE A 290 -20.28 14.32 16.24
N LEU A 291 -21.03 13.47 15.52
CA LEU A 291 -20.51 12.73 14.36
C LEU A 291 -20.48 13.61 13.11
N LYS A 292 -19.38 13.56 12.36
CA LYS A 292 -19.16 14.33 11.13
C LYS A 292 -18.59 13.45 10.03
N ILE A 293 -19.14 13.57 8.83
CA ILE A 293 -18.56 12.96 7.63
C ILE A 293 -17.32 13.76 7.23
N GLY A 294 -16.19 13.10 7.01
CA GLY A 294 -14.96 13.72 6.50
C GLY A 294 -14.29 12.89 5.41
N ASP A 295 -13.12 13.36 4.95
CA ASP A 295 -12.38 12.79 3.80
C ASP A 295 -13.17 12.76 2.49
N LEU A 296 -13.47 13.95 1.96
CA LEU A 296 -14.13 14.13 0.65
C LEU A 296 -13.17 14.00 -0.54
N GLY A 297 -11.95 13.47 -0.36
CA GLY A 297 -10.91 13.39 -1.41
C GLY A 297 -11.31 12.53 -2.63
N LEU A 298 -12.36 11.73 -2.50
CA LEU A 298 -12.95 10.91 -3.56
C LEU A 298 -14.31 11.41 -4.06
N ALA A 299 -14.81 12.54 -3.55
CA ALA A 299 -16.04 13.17 -4.03
C ALA A 299 -15.85 13.66 -5.47
N LYS A 300 -16.60 13.12 -6.42
CA LYS A 300 -16.46 13.42 -7.86
C LYS A 300 -17.65 14.17 -8.43
N ARG A 301 -17.38 15.15 -9.31
CA ARG A 301 -18.31 15.70 -10.32
C ARG A 301 -18.32 14.77 -11.54
N HIS A 302 -19.49 14.37 -12.05
CA HIS A 302 -19.60 13.63 -13.32
C HIS A 302 -19.85 14.62 -14.47
N PRO A 303 -18.94 14.71 -15.47
CA PRO A 303 -19.43 14.68 -16.84
C PRO A 303 -18.79 13.57 -17.71
N VAL A 304 -17.47 13.40 -17.76
CA VAL A 304 -16.81 12.40 -18.65
C VAL A 304 -15.49 11.91 -18.01
N ALA A 305 -15.11 10.66 -18.31
CA ALA A 305 -13.90 9.93 -17.93
C ALA A 305 -13.89 9.24 -16.55
N THR A 306 -14.47 8.05 -16.48
CA THR A 306 -13.95 6.97 -15.61
C THR A 306 -13.33 5.87 -16.47
N ALA A 307 -12.39 6.26 -17.33
CA ALA A 307 -11.46 5.35 -17.99
C ALA A 307 -10.06 5.76 -17.56
N ARG A 308 -9.66 5.33 -16.35
CA ARG A 308 -8.31 5.32 -15.72
C ARG A 308 -8.41 5.52 -14.21
N ARG A 309 -8.79 4.44 -13.53
CA ARG A 309 -8.25 4.11 -12.20
C ARG A 309 -7.80 2.65 -12.29
N SER A 310 -6.53 2.46 -12.62
CA SER A 310 -5.84 1.18 -12.59
C SER A 310 -4.95 1.06 -11.34
N THR A 311 -5.29 1.78 -10.27
CA THR A 311 -4.65 1.69 -8.95
C THR A 311 -5.72 1.88 -7.87
N PRO A 312 -6.06 0.84 -7.09
CA PRO A 312 -6.86 0.97 -5.87
C PRO A 312 -6.13 1.92 -4.89
N SER A 313 -6.87 2.74 -4.15
CA SER A 313 -6.31 3.60 -3.10
C SER A 313 -5.76 2.74 -1.96
N THR A 314 -4.48 2.91 -1.64
CA THR A 314 -3.67 2.21 -0.64
C THR A 314 -3.97 2.64 0.80
N THR A 315 -5.24 2.61 1.22
CA THR A 315 -5.59 2.74 2.64
C THR A 315 -6.00 1.39 3.21
N GLU A 316 -5.19 0.91 4.16
CA GLU A 316 -5.31 -0.34 4.90
C GLU A 316 -6.76 -0.69 5.33
N PHE A 317 -7.13 -1.95 5.11
CA PHE A 317 -8.25 -2.72 5.68
C PHE A 317 -9.72 -2.24 5.57
N GLY A 318 -10.02 -1.02 5.10
CA GLY A 318 -11.41 -0.51 5.14
C GLY A 318 -12.17 -0.46 3.82
N THR A 319 -11.51 -0.14 2.71
CA THR A 319 -12.20 0.52 1.58
C THR A 319 -13.12 -0.40 0.75
N GLN A 320 -12.80 -1.70 0.60
CA GLN A 320 -13.65 -2.64 -0.16
C GLN A 320 -14.85 -3.17 0.63
N ALA A 321 -14.77 -3.26 1.96
CA ALA A 321 -15.80 -3.91 2.78
C ALA A 321 -17.14 -3.16 2.77
N TYR A 322 -17.10 -1.83 2.71
CA TYR A 322 -18.28 -0.95 2.70
C TYR A 322 -18.75 -0.58 1.29
N GLU A 323 -18.12 -1.09 0.22
CA GLU A 323 -18.59 -0.86 -1.16
C GLU A 323 -19.89 -1.62 -1.42
N PRO A 324 -20.83 -1.04 -2.17
CA PRO A 324 -22.04 -1.74 -2.58
C PRO A 324 -21.76 -2.73 -3.73
N PRO A 325 -22.63 -3.73 -3.93
CA PRO A 325 -22.47 -4.71 -4.99
C PRO A 325 -22.38 -4.10 -6.40
N GLU A 326 -23.12 -3.02 -6.69
CA GLU A 326 -23.07 -2.36 -8.00
C GLU A 326 -21.72 -1.70 -8.32
N ALA A 327 -20.83 -1.53 -7.34
CA ALA A 327 -19.46 -1.09 -7.57
C ALA A 327 -18.64 -2.12 -8.37
N VAL A 328 -19.03 -3.39 -8.28
CA VAL A 328 -18.38 -4.56 -8.89
C VAL A 328 -19.22 -5.13 -10.04
N THR A 329 -20.54 -5.20 -9.91
CA THR A 329 -21.43 -5.76 -10.95
C THR A 329 -21.69 -4.81 -12.12
N GLY A 330 -21.45 -3.50 -11.95
CA GLY A 330 -21.73 -2.45 -12.93
C GLY A 330 -20.50 -1.84 -13.62
N GLN A 331 -19.45 -2.61 -13.91
CA GLN A 331 -18.25 -2.10 -14.60
C GLN A 331 -18.65 -1.49 -15.95
N ASN A 332 -18.46 -0.17 -16.10
CA ASN A 332 -18.87 0.73 -17.21
C ASN A 332 -20.17 1.54 -17.05
N LYS A 333 -20.89 1.47 -15.91
CA LYS A 333 -22.00 2.40 -15.61
C LYS A 333 -21.58 3.48 -14.59
N PRO A 334 -22.08 4.72 -14.71
CA PRO A 334 -21.88 5.75 -13.68
C PRO A 334 -22.40 5.26 -12.32
N ARG A 335 -21.60 5.41 -11.27
CA ARG A 335 -21.96 4.96 -9.92
C ARG A 335 -22.99 5.93 -9.28
N SER A 336 -24.09 5.39 -8.75
CA SER A 336 -25.22 6.15 -8.18
C SER A 336 -24.91 6.79 -6.81
N ARG A 337 -25.70 7.80 -6.40
CA ARG A 337 -25.75 8.35 -5.02
C ARG A 337 -26.16 7.30 -3.97
N LEU A 338 -26.88 6.27 -4.42
CA LEU A 338 -27.30 5.12 -3.61
C LEU A 338 -26.12 4.26 -3.12
N TYR A 339 -24.93 4.50 -3.69
CA TYR A 339 -23.68 3.95 -3.19
C TYR A 339 -23.47 4.28 -1.71
N ASP A 340 -23.59 5.57 -1.35
CA ASP A 340 -23.32 6.01 0.02
C ASP A 340 -24.38 5.48 1.00
N ILE A 341 -25.59 5.17 0.52
CA ILE A 341 -26.67 4.60 1.34
C ILE A 341 -26.34 3.17 1.78
N TRP A 342 -25.73 2.37 0.90
CA TRP A 342 -25.26 1.04 1.27
C TRP A 342 -24.15 1.11 2.32
N SER A 343 -23.15 1.97 2.07
CA SER A 343 -22.04 2.17 3.02
C SER A 343 -22.55 2.67 4.37
N PHE A 344 -23.56 3.56 4.39
CA PHE A 344 -24.25 3.99 5.61
C PHE A 344 -24.93 2.82 6.33
N GLY A 345 -25.59 1.93 5.58
CA GLY A 345 -26.22 0.72 6.11
C GLY A 345 -25.23 -0.22 6.80
N CYS A 346 -24.03 -0.38 6.23
CA CYS A 346 -22.96 -1.18 6.81
C CYS A 346 -22.48 -0.59 8.15
N VAL A 347 -22.18 0.71 8.19
CA VAL A 347 -21.76 1.42 9.42
C VAL A 347 -22.83 1.36 10.51
N LEU A 348 -24.10 1.52 10.14
CA LEU A 348 -25.22 1.43 11.08
C LEU A 348 -25.36 0.00 11.65
N MET A 349 -25.17 -1.03 10.82
CA MET A 349 -25.21 -2.42 11.27
C MET A 349 -24.10 -2.73 12.29
N GLU A 350 -22.86 -2.32 12.02
CA GLU A 350 -21.74 -2.47 12.95
C GLU A 350 -22.01 -1.73 14.27
N THR A 351 -22.57 -0.52 14.20
CA THR A 351 -22.93 0.24 15.41
C THR A 351 -23.97 -0.51 16.24
N ILE A 352 -24.97 -1.16 15.62
CA ILE A 352 -25.97 -1.97 16.32
C ILE A 352 -25.30 -3.17 17.02
N VAL A 353 -24.40 -3.88 16.34
CA VAL A 353 -23.68 -5.03 16.92
C VAL A 353 -22.80 -4.59 18.08
N TRP A 354 -22.10 -3.46 17.95
CA TRP A 354 -21.30 -2.89 19.04
C TRP A 354 -22.15 -2.51 20.26
N LEU A 355 -23.33 -1.92 20.05
CA LEU A 355 -24.24 -1.58 21.15
C LEU A 355 -24.79 -2.81 21.87
N LEU A 356 -25.13 -3.87 21.14
CA LEU A 356 -25.73 -5.07 21.72
C LEU A 356 -24.69 -6.00 22.37
N TYR A 357 -23.51 -6.12 21.77
CA TYR A 357 -22.54 -7.19 22.06
C TYR A 357 -21.10 -6.71 22.30
N GLY A 358 -20.85 -5.39 22.29
CA GLY A 358 -19.53 -4.81 22.47
C GLY A 358 -18.58 -5.06 21.29
N TYR A 359 -17.32 -4.68 21.48
CA TYR A 359 -16.27 -4.85 20.46
C TYR A 359 -15.94 -6.32 20.19
N ASP A 360 -16.13 -7.21 21.17
CA ASP A 360 -16.02 -8.66 20.96
C ASP A 360 -17.07 -9.16 19.97
N GLY A 361 -18.30 -8.61 20.02
CA GLY A 361 -19.36 -8.91 19.05
C GLY A 361 -19.01 -8.42 17.64
N LEU A 362 -18.47 -7.21 17.52
CA LEU A 362 -17.94 -6.69 16.25
C LEU A 362 -16.81 -7.57 15.70
N HIS A 363 -15.86 -7.95 16.55
CA HIS A 363 -14.74 -8.78 16.17
C HIS A 363 -15.19 -10.18 15.72
N GLU A 364 -16.21 -10.77 16.38
CA GLU A 364 -16.81 -12.02 15.92
C GLU A 364 -17.63 -11.85 14.63
N LEU A 365 -18.28 -10.69 14.40
CA LEU A 365 -18.91 -10.36 13.13
C LEU A 365 -17.89 -10.26 12.00
N TRP A 366 -16.78 -9.54 12.18
CA TRP A 366 -15.70 -9.48 11.18
C TRP A 366 -15.01 -10.83 10.98
N LYS A 367 -15.06 -11.75 11.95
CA LYS A 367 -14.62 -13.14 11.71
C LYS A 367 -15.55 -13.90 10.78
N THR A 368 -16.85 -13.60 10.68
CA THR A 368 -17.72 -14.29 9.71
C THR A 368 -17.37 -13.95 8.26
N GLU A 369 -16.66 -12.84 8.03
CA GLU A 369 -16.08 -12.41 6.75
C GLU A 369 -15.07 -13.42 6.19
N THR A 370 -14.36 -14.17 7.04
CA THR A 370 -13.34 -15.16 6.64
C THR A 370 -13.87 -16.40 5.91
N ARG A 371 -15.20 -16.50 5.69
CA ARG A 371 -15.85 -17.62 4.99
C ARG A 371 -16.41 -17.27 3.62
N VAL A 372 -16.27 -16.01 3.16
CA VAL A 372 -16.96 -15.55 1.94
C VAL A 372 -16.00 -15.62 0.76
N TYR A 373 -16.35 -16.48 -0.19
CA TYR A 373 -15.46 -16.89 -1.27
C TYR A 373 -15.58 -16.05 -2.55
N GLN A 374 -16.61 -15.18 -2.67
CA GLN A 374 -16.78 -14.13 -3.69
C GLN A 374 -17.74 -13.04 -3.15
N GLY A 375 -17.24 -11.89 -2.66
CA GLY A 375 -18.07 -10.78 -2.11
C GLY A 375 -17.47 -10.12 -0.86
N THR A 376 -18.27 -9.36 -0.11
CA THR A 376 -17.90 -8.75 1.18
C THR A 376 -18.69 -9.37 2.33
N LEU A 377 -18.47 -8.90 3.57
CA LEU A 377 -19.33 -9.22 4.71
C LEU A 377 -20.83 -8.96 4.44
N TYR A 378 -21.16 -8.00 3.55
CA TYR A 378 -22.53 -7.51 3.35
C TYR A 378 -23.20 -8.04 2.08
N TYR A 379 -22.45 -8.43 1.05
CA TYR A 379 -23.01 -9.05 -0.16
C TYR A 379 -22.17 -10.23 -0.66
N THR A 380 -22.82 -11.15 -1.36
CA THR A 380 -22.17 -12.24 -2.09
C THR A 380 -22.37 -12.01 -3.58
N LEU A 381 -21.31 -12.16 -4.36
CA LEU A 381 -21.40 -12.14 -5.82
C LEU A 381 -21.85 -13.51 -6.32
N LEU A 382 -22.77 -13.50 -7.27
CA LEU A 382 -23.27 -14.66 -7.97
C LEU A 382 -22.92 -14.52 -9.45
N GLY A 383 -22.55 -15.63 -10.10
CA GLY A 383 -22.24 -15.63 -11.53
C GLY A 383 -20.73 -15.65 -11.83
N ASN A 384 -20.38 -15.48 -13.10
CA ASN A 384 -18.99 -15.56 -13.59
C ASN A 384 -18.37 -14.15 -13.70
N ASN A 385 -17.08 -14.04 -14.04
CA ASN A 385 -16.32 -12.77 -14.18
C ASN A 385 -16.91 -11.74 -15.18
N ILE A 386 -18.09 -12.01 -15.72
CA ILE A 386 -18.65 -11.42 -16.91
C ILE A 386 -20.13 -11.05 -16.72
N PHE A 387 -20.90 -11.89 -16.00
CA PHE A 387 -22.23 -11.61 -15.51
C PHE A 387 -22.27 -11.78 -13.99
N LEU A 388 -21.78 -10.78 -13.28
CA LEU A 388 -21.87 -10.73 -11.83
C LEU A 388 -23.24 -10.16 -11.46
N SER A 389 -24.07 -10.96 -10.79
CA SER A 389 -25.17 -10.47 -9.97
C SER A 389 -24.75 -10.50 -8.50
N ALA A 390 -25.55 -9.90 -7.62
CA ALA A 390 -25.24 -9.89 -6.20
C ALA A 390 -26.49 -10.19 -5.38
N GLU A 391 -26.30 -10.87 -4.26
CA GLU A 391 -27.29 -11.01 -3.20
C GLU A 391 -26.72 -10.47 -1.89
N VAL A 392 -27.59 -10.05 -0.96
CA VAL A 392 -27.15 -9.74 0.41
C VAL A 392 -26.54 -11.00 1.00
N ASN A 393 -25.39 -10.87 1.67
CA ASN A 393 -24.65 -12.01 2.20
C ASN A 393 -25.57 -12.84 3.12
N ARG A 394 -25.62 -14.16 2.92
CA ARG A 394 -26.50 -15.05 3.69
C ARG A 394 -26.19 -15.04 5.18
N SER A 395 -24.91 -14.95 5.54
CA SER A 395 -24.48 -14.87 6.94
C SER A 395 -24.94 -13.56 7.57
N MET A 396 -24.82 -12.43 6.86
CA MET A 396 -25.32 -11.14 7.33
C MET A 396 -26.86 -11.11 7.44
N SER A 397 -27.55 -11.69 6.45
CA SER A 397 -29.01 -11.85 6.48
C SER A 397 -29.45 -12.69 7.68
N GLN A 398 -28.71 -13.76 7.98
CA GLN A 398 -28.92 -14.60 9.15
C GLN A 398 -28.67 -13.82 10.45
N VAL A 399 -27.57 -13.08 10.55
CA VAL A 399 -27.27 -12.24 11.73
C VAL A 399 -28.40 -11.23 12.00
N MET A 400 -28.88 -10.53 10.97
CA MET A 400 -30.00 -9.59 11.13
C MET A 400 -31.27 -10.31 11.62
N ASN A 401 -31.58 -11.48 11.07
CA ASN A 401 -32.74 -12.27 11.49
C ASN A 401 -32.58 -12.84 12.91
N ASP A 402 -31.39 -13.28 13.29
CA ASP A 402 -31.10 -13.82 14.61
C ASP A 402 -31.19 -12.72 15.68
N ILE A 403 -30.69 -11.52 15.39
CA ILE A 403 -30.87 -10.36 16.27
C ILE A 403 -32.37 -10.08 16.44
N LEU A 404 -33.15 -10.02 15.34
CA LEU A 404 -34.59 -9.77 15.40
C LEU A 404 -35.38 -10.85 16.16
N THR A 405 -34.92 -12.10 16.13
CA THR A 405 -35.64 -13.27 16.68
C THR A 405 -35.20 -13.62 18.09
N PHE A 406 -33.93 -13.43 18.44
CA PHE A 406 -33.35 -13.94 19.69
C PHE A 406 -32.81 -12.86 20.62
N ASP A 407 -32.46 -11.66 20.12
CA ASP A 407 -31.97 -10.62 21.03
C ASP A 407 -33.11 -10.11 21.92
N PRO A 408 -32.93 -10.07 23.26
CA PRO A 408 -33.97 -9.61 24.19
C PRO A 408 -34.47 -8.19 23.92
N GLU A 409 -33.65 -7.32 23.33
CA GLU A 409 -34.06 -5.97 22.94
C GLU A 409 -34.94 -5.99 21.68
N CYS A 410 -34.75 -6.94 20.76
CA CYS A 410 -35.48 -6.99 19.49
C CYS A 410 -36.69 -7.93 19.51
N ASN A 411 -36.65 -9.03 20.27
CA ASN A 411 -37.71 -10.05 20.35
C ASN A 411 -38.76 -9.71 21.44
N SER A 412 -39.22 -8.46 21.49
CA SER A 412 -40.26 -8.04 22.45
C SER A 412 -41.55 -7.66 21.72
N ASP A 413 -42.70 -8.01 22.31
CA ASP A 413 -44.03 -7.71 21.77
C ASP A 413 -44.32 -6.20 21.68
N GLN A 414 -43.61 -5.39 22.49
CA GLN A 414 -43.76 -3.94 22.53
C GLN A 414 -42.91 -3.20 21.47
N GLY A 415 -41.99 -3.91 20.80
CA GLY A 415 -41.01 -3.33 19.88
C GLY A 415 -39.92 -2.52 20.59
N SER A 416 -38.80 -2.30 19.90
CA SER A 416 -37.71 -1.44 20.40
C SER A 416 -37.09 -0.63 19.26
N ILE A 417 -36.38 0.43 19.64
CA ILE A 417 -35.66 1.26 18.68
C ILE A 417 -34.57 0.47 17.94
N ILE A 418 -33.88 -0.47 18.62
CA ILE A 418 -32.88 -1.32 17.98
C ILE A 418 -33.54 -2.24 16.95
N ARG A 419 -34.71 -2.79 17.26
CA ARG A 419 -35.49 -3.59 16.31
C ARG A 419 -35.83 -2.79 15.05
N GLU A 420 -36.27 -1.54 15.21
CA GLU A 420 -36.60 -0.66 14.07
C GLU A 420 -35.36 -0.28 13.25
N LEU A 421 -34.20 -0.08 13.89
CA LEU A 421 -32.93 0.17 13.20
C LEU A 421 -32.44 -1.05 12.40
N VAL A 422 -32.55 -2.27 12.94
CA VAL A 422 -32.22 -3.51 12.20
C VAL A 422 -33.15 -3.69 11.00
N LEU A 423 -34.44 -3.39 11.15
CA LEU A 423 -35.38 -3.41 10.03
C LEU A 423 -35.05 -2.37 8.95
N LEU A 424 -34.67 -1.15 9.35
CA LEU A 424 -34.24 -0.10 8.42
C LEU A 424 -33.04 -0.57 7.59
N VAL A 425 -32.01 -1.13 8.25
CA VAL A 425 -30.82 -1.68 7.57
C VAL A 425 -31.22 -2.80 6.60
N ARG A 426 -31.98 -3.80 7.07
CA ARG A 426 -32.35 -4.98 6.29
C ARG A 426 -33.24 -4.67 5.09
N ASP A 427 -34.26 -3.85 5.29
CA ASP A 427 -35.35 -3.69 4.32
C ASP A 427 -35.16 -2.48 3.40
N LYS A 428 -34.28 -1.52 3.75
CA LYS A 428 -34.15 -0.24 3.02
C LYS A 428 -32.72 0.17 2.66
N LEU A 429 -31.69 -0.23 3.43
CA LEU A 429 -30.29 0.21 3.20
C LEU A 429 -29.43 -0.87 2.52
N LEU A 430 -29.38 -2.07 3.09
CA LEU A 430 -28.68 -3.22 2.51
C LEU A 430 -29.59 -3.96 1.52
N VAL A 431 -30.06 -3.23 0.50
CA VAL A 431 -30.90 -3.74 -0.57
C VAL A 431 -30.12 -3.66 -1.88
N VAL A 432 -29.98 -4.79 -2.59
CA VAL A 432 -29.25 -4.84 -3.85
C VAL A 432 -30.01 -4.12 -4.97
N ALA A 433 -31.33 -4.31 -5.04
CA ALA A 433 -32.17 -3.69 -6.06
C ALA A 433 -32.17 -2.16 -5.94
N LEU A 434 -31.83 -1.49 -7.03
CA LEU A 434 -31.86 -0.03 -7.15
C LEU A 434 -33.22 0.43 -7.71
N PRO A 435 -33.67 1.67 -7.43
CA PRO A 435 -34.84 2.26 -8.07
C PRO A 435 -34.78 2.14 -9.61
N ASP A 436 -35.93 1.97 -10.24
CA ASP A 436 -36.10 1.84 -11.70
C ASP A 436 -35.45 0.60 -12.35
N THR A 437 -34.96 -0.36 -11.57
CA THR A 437 -34.48 -1.66 -12.08
C THR A 437 -35.62 -2.67 -12.25
N GLN A 438 -35.48 -3.61 -13.19
CA GLN A 438 -36.43 -4.72 -13.35
C GLN A 438 -36.57 -5.56 -12.06
N GLU A 439 -35.50 -5.67 -11.28
CA GLU A 439 -35.49 -6.35 -9.97
C GLU A 439 -36.32 -5.62 -8.92
N ALA A 440 -36.26 -4.29 -8.88
CA ALA A 440 -37.10 -3.47 -7.99
C ALA A 440 -38.59 -3.57 -8.36
N ILE A 441 -38.91 -3.56 -9.66
CA ILE A 441 -40.28 -3.73 -10.17
C ILE A 441 -40.82 -5.12 -9.82
N ALA A 442 -39.99 -6.16 -9.94
CA ALA A 442 -40.39 -7.55 -9.64
C ALA A 442 -40.52 -7.84 -8.13
N SER A 443 -39.65 -7.26 -7.30
CA SER A 443 -39.60 -7.53 -5.84
C SER A 443 -40.43 -6.57 -5.00
N GLY A 444 -40.85 -5.42 -5.55
CA GLY A 444 -41.52 -4.35 -4.81
C GLY A 444 -40.65 -3.68 -3.74
N LYS A 445 -39.34 -3.93 -3.74
CA LYS A 445 -38.36 -3.39 -2.78
C LYS A 445 -37.19 -2.75 -3.53
N ALA A 446 -36.81 -1.54 -3.14
CA ALA A 446 -35.68 -0.82 -3.69
C ALA A 446 -34.90 -0.10 -2.57
N ARG A 447 -33.58 0.06 -2.76
CA ARG A 447 -32.75 0.86 -1.86
C ARG A 447 -33.22 2.30 -1.86
N ILE A 448 -33.42 2.86 -0.66
CA ILE A 448 -33.91 4.23 -0.49
C ILE A 448 -32.81 5.27 -0.77
N ASP A 449 -33.17 6.51 -1.05
CA ASP A 449 -32.23 7.62 -1.16
C ASP A 449 -31.97 8.33 0.19
N ALA A 450 -31.05 9.30 0.20
CA ALA A 450 -30.70 10.05 1.42
C ALA A 450 -31.87 10.89 1.97
N GLY A 451 -32.78 11.36 1.10
CA GLY A 451 -33.98 12.10 1.52
C GLY A 451 -34.94 11.21 2.30
N MET A 452 -35.21 10.02 1.78
CA MET A 452 -36.01 9.00 2.46
C MET A 452 -35.33 8.49 3.74
N LEU A 453 -34.01 8.31 3.74
CA LEU A 453 -33.25 7.92 4.94
C LEU A 453 -33.41 8.94 6.08
N VAL A 454 -33.37 10.23 5.76
CA VAL A 454 -33.62 11.32 6.73
C VAL A 454 -35.04 11.22 7.30
N GLN A 455 -36.05 10.91 6.47
CA GLN A 455 -37.43 10.76 6.94
C GLN A 455 -37.57 9.58 7.91
N GLU A 456 -37.04 8.41 7.55
CA GLU A 456 -37.07 7.21 8.41
C GLU A 456 -36.40 7.46 9.77
N LEU A 457 -35.20 8.03 9.77
CA LEU A 457 -34.49 8.33 11.01
C LEU A 457 -35.16 9.44 11.82
N THR A 458 -35.80 10.42 11.18
CA THR A 458 -36.56 11.47 11.88
C THR A 458 -37.76 10.88 12.61
N LEU A 459 -38.51 9.95 11.99
CA LEU A 459 -39.62 9.24 12.65
C LEU A 459 -39.14 8.46 13.88
N LEU A 460 -37.97 7.82 13.78
CA LEU A 460 -37.36 7.13 14.92
C LEU A 460 -36.94 8.09 16.04
N VAL A 461 -36.37 9.25 15.69
CA VAL A 461 -36.00 10.30 16.66
C VAL A 461 -37.25 10.83 17.37
N GLU A 462 -38.32 11.14 16.64
CA GLU A 462 -39.59 11.62 17.21
C GLU A 462 -40.21 10.60 18.16
N LYS A 463 -40.21 9.31 17.79
CA LYS A 463 -40.63 8.22 18.70
C LYS A 463 -39.76 8.20 19.97
N SER A 464 -38.43 8.33 19.83
CA SER A 464 -37.49 8.28 20.95
C SER A 464 -37.68 9.39 22.00
N GLN A 465 -38.35 10.50 21.65
CA GLN A 465 -38.54 11.66 22.52
C GLN A 465 -39.79 11.57 23.41
N ARG A 466 -40.65 10.57 23.22
CA ARG A 466 -41.88 10.43 24.00
C ARG A 466 -41.57 10.07 25.47
N PRO A 467 -42.09 10.80 26.47
CA PRO A 467 -41.74 10.63 27.89
C PRO A 467 -41.99 9.22 28.46
N GLU A 468 -42.95 8.50 27.88
CA GLU A 468 -43.43 7.20 28.37
C GLU A 468 -42.64 5.99 27.84
N GLN A 469 -41.54 6.22 27.11
CA GLN A 469 -40.90 5.22 26.24
C GLN A 469 -39.46 4.84 26.64
N SER A 470 -39.06 5.01 27.91
CA SER A 470 -37.70 4.61 28.37
C SER A 470 -37.39 3.13 28.05
N ARG A 471 -38.36 2.22 28.22
CA ARG A 471 -38.22 0.79 27.89
C ARG A 471 -38.17 0.50 26.38
N TYR A 472 -38.73 1.36 25.54
CA TYR A 472 -38.66 1.21 24.07
C TYR A 472 -37.28 1.62 23.53
N LEU A 473 -36.57 2.51 24.23
CA LEU A 473 -35.19 2.89 23.91
C LEU A 473 -34.18 1.83 24.34
N TRP A 474 -34.33 1.32 25.57
CA TRP A 474 -33.45 0.29 26.10
C TRP A 474 -34.11 -0.42 27.28
N THR A 475 -34.31 -1.74 27.20
CA THR A 475 -34.88 -2.52 28.30
C THR A 475 -33.84 -2.95 29.33
N GLY A 476 -32.57 -3.03 28.93
CA GLY A 476 -31.46 -3.44 29.80
C GLY A 476 -31.50 -4.91 30.20
N ARG A 477 -32.23 -5.75 29.45
CA ARG A 477 -32.33 -7.19 29.72
C ARG A 477 -30.96 -7.85 29.55
N GLU A 478 -30.54 -8.64 30.55
CA GLU A 478 -29.26 -9.35 30.51
C GLU A 478 -29.21 -10.37 29.38
N ARG A 479 -28.09 -10.39 28.65
CA ARG A 479 -27.80 -11.40 27.62
C ARG A 479 -27.03 -12.54 28.27
N THR A 480 -27.63 -13.73 28.35
CA THR A 480 -27.01 -14.92 29.00
C THR A 480 -25.99 -15.66 28.12
N GLY A 481 -25.62 -15.12 26.95
CA GLY A 481 -24.68 -15.75 26.01
C GLY A 481 -23.88 -14.76 25.16
N LYS A 482 -22.70 -15.19 24.66
CA LYS A 482 -21.82 -14.44 23.75
C LYS A 482 -22.50 -14.29 22.37
N PHE A 483 -22.15 -13.28 21.55
CA PHE A 483 -22.67 -13.12 20.17
C PHE A 483 -22.69 -14.44 19.36
N ARG A 484 -21.69 -15.31 19.57
CA ARG A 484 -21.59 -16.66 19.00
C ARG A 484 -22.74 -17.63 19.36
N SER A 485 -23.46 -17.44 20.47
CA SER A 485 -24.63 -18.24 20.87
C SER A 485 -25.90 -17.85 20.13
N VAL A 486 -26.03 -16.58 19.72
CA VAL A 486 -27.11 -16.09 18.84
C VAL A 486 -26.99 -16.73 17.46
N VAL A 487 -25.74 -16.89 16.98
CA VAL A 487 -25.42 -17.54 15.68
C VAL A 487 -25.46 -19.08 15.73
N LYS A 488 -25.35 -19.70 16.92
CA LYS A 488 -25.32 -21.17 17.12
C LYS A 488 -26.62 -21.80 17.67
N SER A 489 -27.64 -21.03 18.06
CA SER A 489 -28.88 -21.55 18.69
C SER A 489 -29.71 -22.51 17.80
N ARG A 490 -29.24 -22.76 16.57
CA ARG A 490 -29.87 -23.55 15.52
C ARG A 490 -29.85 -25.07 15.75
N ASP A 491 -28.88 -25.63 16.46
CA ASP A 491 -28.79 -27.10 16.60
C ASP A 491 -29.74 -27.67 17.68
N ALA A 492 -30.20 -26.85 18.62
CA ALA A 492 -31.10 -27.32 19.69
C ALA A 492 -32.59 -27.19 19.34
N ALA A 493 -32.98 -26.20 18.53
CA ALA A 493 -34.39 -25.93 18.21
C ALA A 493 -34.92 -26.75 17.01
N GLN A 494 -34.04 -27.26 16.13
CA GLN A 494 -34.45 -28.09 14.99
C GLN A 494 -34.57 -29.60 15.31
N GLN A 495 -34.20 -30.05 16.51
CA GLN A 495 -34.36 -31.46 16.93
C GLN A 495 -35.69 -31.78 17.63
N HIS A 496 -36.56 -30.79 17.90
CA HIS A 496 -37.83 -31.02 18.61
C HIS A 496 -39.07 -31.23 17.73
N LEU A 497 -38.93 -31.34 16.41
CA LEU A 497 -40.06 -31.56 15.48
C LEU A 497 -40.09 -32.93 14.78
N LEU A 498 -39.18 -33.85 15.13
CA LEU A 498 -39.22 -35.23 14.64
C LEU A 498 -38.84 -36.20 15.76
N ALA A 499 -39.82 -36.52 16.61
CA ALA A 499 -39.77 -37.73 17.41
C ALA A 499 -40.80 -38.73 16.87
N PRO A 500 -40.37 -39.92 16.42
CA PRO A 500 -41.11 -41.14 16.61
C PRO A 500 -40.56 -41.85 17.84
N SER A 501 -41.46 -42.03 18.80
CA SER A 501 -41.52 -43.10 19.79
C SER A 501 -40.62 -44.32 19.55
N ALA A 502 -39.69 -44.58 20.48
CA ALA A 502 -39.34 -45.95 20.88
C ALA A 502 -38.63 -45.94 22.25
N MET A 503 -39.10 -46.82 23.13
CA MET A 503 -38.66 -47.02 24.50
C MET A 503 -37.19 -47.42 24.60
N GLY A 504 -36.48 -46.85 25.56
CA GLY A 504 -35.23 -47.38 26.07
C GLY A 504 -35.46 -48.35 27.23
N VAL A 505 -34.67 -49.42 27.29
CA VAL A 505 -34.33 -50.13 28.53
C VAL A 505 -32.90 -50.67 28.40
N GLY A 506 -32.06 -50.42 29.43
CA GLY A 506 -31.04 -51.41 29.83
C GLY A 506 -29.57 -50.99 29.89
N ILE A 507 -29.20 -50.23 30.93
CA ILE A 507 -28.16 -50.52 31.95
C ILE A 507 -26.90 -51.34 31.53
N GLY A 508 -25.70 -50.81 31.84
CA GLY A 508 -24.65 -51.63 32.49
C GLY A 508 -23.18 -51.50 32.03
N ALA A 509 -22.37 -50.91 32.92
CA ALA A 509 -21.03 -51.32 33.37
C ALA A 509 -19.81 -51.50 32.42
N VAL A 510 -18.70 -50.87 32.84
CA VAL A 510 -17.27 -51.07 32.49
C VAL A 510 -16.74 -52.30 33.28
N PRO A 511 -15.82 -53.20 32.79
CA PRO A 511 -14.36 -52.93 32.83
C PRO A 511 -13.38 -53.68 31.88
N ARG A 512 -12.16 -53.11 31.85
CA ARG A 512 -10.80 -53.56 31.45
C ARG A 512 -10.52 -55.06 31.21
N GLN A 513 -9.66 -55.36 30.21
CA GLN A 513 -8.45 -56.24 30.31
C GLN A 513 -7.67 -56.26 28.96
N THR A 514 -6.42 -55.77 28.89
CA THR A 514 -5.09 -56.43 28.96
C THR A 514 -4.54 -57.06 27.65
N GLN A 515 -3.37 -56.51 27.25
CA GLN A 515 -2.18 -57.14 26.64
C GLN A 515 -2.34 -58.17 25.49
N GLN A 516 -1.68 -57.91 24.35
CA GLN A 516 -0.45 -58.63 23.97
C GLN A 516 0.22 -58.05 22.72
N VAL A 517 1.54 -58.08 22.75
CA VAL A 517 2.48 -57.72 21.68
C VAL A 517 2.75 -58.99 20.88
N GLU A 518 2.53 -58.97 19.57
CA GLU A 518 3.13 -59.92 18.63
C GLU A 518 3.64 -59.19 17.38
N SER A 519 4.83 -59.61 16.95
CA SER A 519 5.67 -59.03 15.92
C SER A 519 5.56 -59.79 14.59
N GLY A 520 5.41 -59.03 13.50
CA GLY A 520 5.79 -59.40 12.12
C GLY A 520 4.64 -59.42 11.10
N PRO A 521 4.88 -59.40 9.77
CA PRO A 521 6.01 -58.87 8.99
C PRO A 521 5.60 -57.63 8.15
N TYR A 522 6.61 -56.95 7.59
CA TYR A 522 6.48 -55.83 6.66
C TYR A 522 5.57 -56.21 5.45
N ARG A 523 4.47 -55.48 5.25
CA ARG A 523 3.67 -55.48 4.00
C ARG A 523 3.79 -54.10 3.33
N PRO A 524 3.86 -54.03 1.98
CA PRO A 524 3.91 -52.76 1.26
C PRO A 524 2.59 -52.01 1.48
N MET A 525 2.66 -50.72 1.83
CA MET A 525 1.47 -49.87 1.89
C MET A 525 1.04 -49.53 0.46
N ASP A 526 -0.08 -50.11 0.08
CA ASP A 526 -0.88 -49.69 -1.07
C ASP A 526 -1.54 -48.33 -0.81
N GLU A 527 -1.86 -47.68 -1.91
CA GLU A 527 -2.54 -46.42 -2.10
C GLU A 527 -3.81 -46.26 -1.23
N GLU A 528 -3.71 -45.56 -0.10
CA GLU A 528 -4.87 -44.89 0.50
C GLU A 528 -4.53 -43.43 0.83
N GLY A 529 -5.36 -42.53 0.32
CA GLY A 529 -5.28 -41.11 0.58
C GLY A 529 -5.32 -40.82 2.08
N VAL A 530 -4.55 -39.81 2.48
CA VAL A 530 -4.49 -39.33 3.87
C VAL A 530 -5.90 -39.04 4.38
N ASP A 531 -6.33 -39.83 5.36
CA ASP A 531 -7.54 -39.60 6.14
C ASP A 531 -7.42 -38.31 6.97
N LEU A 532 -8.09 -37.25 6.50
CA LEU A 532 -8.12 -35.92 7.10
C LEU A 532 -8.71 -35.90 8.53
N THR A 533 -9.29 -37.00 9.00
CA THR A 533 -9.83 -37.11 10.37
C THR A 533 -8.77 -37.36 11.44
N LYS A 534 -7.51 -37.64 11.04
CA LYS A 534 -6.38 -37.89 11.96
C LYS A 534 -5.46 -36.69 12.21
N LEU A 535 -5.72 -35.53 11.60
CA LEU A 535 -4.99 -34.30 11.89
C LEU A 535 -5.37 -33.76 13.28
N SER A 536 -4.39 -33.26 14.04
CA SER A 536 -4.67 -32.66 15.34
C SER A 536 -5.62 -31.47 15.19
N ILE A 537 -6.45 -31.22 16.20
CA ILE A 537 -7.38 -30.08 16.24
C ILE A 537 -6.61 -28.75 16.05
N HIS A 538 -5.32 -28.72 16.42
CA HIS A 538 -4.44 -27.57 16.25
C HIS A 538 -4.07 -27.31 14.77
N ASP A 539 -3.82 -28.38 14.00
CA ASP A 539 -3.49 -28.28 12.56
C ASP A 539 -4.74 -27.96 11.72
N GLN A 540 -5.90 -28.48 12.13
CA GLN A 540 -7.19 -28.12 11.53
C GLN A 540 -7.62 -26.67 11.81
N HIS A 541 -7.09 -26.05 12.87
CA HIS A 541 -7.31 -24.64 13.20
C HIS A 541 -6.40 -23.71 12.39
N ARG A 542 -5.12 -24.05 12.20
CA ARG A 542 -4.18 -23.26 11.39
C ARG A 542 -4.55 -23.17 9.91
N LEU A 543 -5.16 -24.23 9.35
CA LEU A 543 -5.69 -24.22 7.97
C LEU A 543 -6.88 -23.26 7.77
N LYS A 544 -7.59 -22.89 8.85
CA LYS A 544 -8.79 -22.03 8.80
C LYS A 544 -8.50 -20.54 9.05
N GLU A 545 -7.29 -20.19 9.44
CA GLU A 545 -6.91 -18.84 9.89
C GLU A 545 -6.00 -18.10 8.90
N TYR A 546 -5.65 -18.69 7.76
CA TYR A 546 -4.78 -18.02 6.79
C TYR A 546 -5.56 -16.90 6.06
N LYS A 547 -5.47 -15.69 6.62
CA LYS A 547 -5.95 -14.45 6.04
C LYS A 547 -4.92 -13.94 5.04
N HIS A 548 -5.37 -13.68 3.82
CA HIS A 548 -4.59 -12.97 2.82
C HIS A 548 -4.44 -11.49 3.20
N GLU A 549 -3.19 -11.05 3.38
CA GLU A 549 -2.76 -9.74 2.90
C GLU A 549 -2.27 -9.97 1.47
N PRO A 550 -2.75 -9.26 0.44
CA PRO A 550 -2.07 -9.28 -0.85
C PRO A 550 -0.63 -8.81 -0.64
N LEU A 551 0.34 -9.62 -1.05
CA LEU A 551 1.75 -9.21 -1.08
C LEU A 551 1.85 -8.04 -2.07
N ASP A 552 1.94 -6.81 -1.56
CA ASP A 552 2.18 -5.64 -2.41
C ASP A 552 3.68 -5.58 -2.72
N PRO A 553 4.09 -5.65 -4.01
CA PRO A 553 5.50 -5.52 -4.39
C PRO A 553 6.09 -4.15 -3.99
N ARG A 554 5.25 -3.17 -3.66
CA ARG A 554 5.65 -1.81 -3.27
C ARG A 554 5.65 -1.56 -1.76
N ASP A 555 5.22 -2.52 -0.95
CA ASP A 555 5.21 -2.42 0.51
C ASP A 555 6.62 -2.68 1.09
N TRP A 556 7.50 -1.69 0.94
CA TRP A 556 8.85 -1.72 1.49
C TRP A 556 8.86 -1.12 2.89
N THR A 557 9.40 -1.89 3.83
CA THR A 557 9.67 -1.43 5.19
C THR A 557 11.13 -1.03 5.32
N PHE A 558 11.38 0.07 6.03
CA PHE A 558 12.71 0.60 6.28
C PHE A 558 13.08 0.38 7.75
N ALA A 559 14.22 -0.24 8.00
CA ALA A 559 14.72 -0.49 9.34
C ALA A 559 16.06 0.24 9.54
N LEU A 560 16.21 0.86 10.71
CA LEU A 560 17.47 1.48 11.14
C LEU A 560 18.46 0.40 11.56
N ASP A 561 19.69 0.50 11.07
CA ASP A 561 20.80 -0.37 11.47
C ASP A 561 22.08 0.46 11.68
N ASN A 562 22.01 1.29 12.71
CA ASN A 562 23.10 2.20 13.09
C ASN A 562 24.37 1.46 13.56
N SER A 563 24.24 0.20 14.00
CA SER A 563 25.40 -0.63 14.36
C SER A 563 26.23 -0.98 13.13
N PHE A 564 25.59 -1.50 12.07
CA PHE A 564 26.26 -1.75 10.80
C PHE A 564 26.80 -0.45 10.20
N ALA A 565 25.98 0.61 10.19
CA ALA A 565 26.36 1.89 9.60
C ALA A 565 27.62 2.49 10.23
N ALA A 566 27.74 2.44 11.57
CA ALA A 566 28.94 2.92 12.26
C ALA A 566 30.20 2.14 11.86
N GLN A 567 30.09 0.80 11.80
CA GLN A 567 31.20 -0.07 11.41
C GLN A 567 31.61 0.13 9.95
N ALA A 568 30.64 0.24 9.03
CA ALA A 568 30.89 0.50 7.62
C ALA A 568 31.60 1.85 7.42
N VAL A 569 31.19 2.88 8.15
CA VAL A 569 31.84 4.20 8.14
C VAL A 569 33.30 4.09 8.59
N GLU A 570 33.59 3.37 9.67
CA GLU A 570 34.95 3.18 10.19
C GLU A 570 35.86 2.47 9.17
N SER A 571 35.36 1.38 8.57
CA SER A 571 36.11 0.63 7.55
C SER A 571 36.41 1.47 6.31
N ILE A 572 35.46 2.29 5.85
CA ILE A 572 35.63 3.13 4.67
C ILE A 572 36.53 4.34 4.96
N LYS A 573 36.50 4.90 6.19
CA LYS A 573 37.36 6.03 6.62
C LYS A 573 38.85 5.74 6.43
N SER A 574 39.28 4.49 6.64
CA SER A 574 40.68 4.07 6.49
C SER A 574 41.19 4.10 5.04
N LEU A 575 40.29 4.20 4.06
CA LEU A 575 40.56 4.11 2.63
C LEU A 575 40.37 5.50 2.00
N SER A 576 41.42 6.32 2.09
CA SER A 576 41.50 7.73 1.65
C SER A 576 40.63 8.09 0.44
N GLY A 577 39.70 9.02 0.63
CA GLY A 577 38.79 9.51 -0.42
C GLY A 577 37.56 10.27 0.09
N PHE A 578 37.35 10.30 1.40
CA PHE A 578 36.19 10.97 2.00
C PHE A 578 36.35 12.49 1.97
N SER A 579 35.71 13.15 1.01
CA SER A 579 35.57 14.61 1.02
C SER A 579 34.45 14.99 1.99
N SER A 580 34.78 15.72 3.06
CA SER A 580 33.80 16.32 3.96
C SER A 580 33.09 17.54 3.36
N ALA A 581 33.42 17.91 2.12
CA ALA A 581 32.81 19.04 1.43
C ALA A 581 31.48 18.59 0.81
N ALA A 582 30.37 18.94 1.47
CA ALA A 582 29.06 18.85 0.86
C ALA A 582 28.98 19.79 -0.35
N PRO A 583 28.41 19.37 -1.50
CA PRO A 583 28.09 20.30 -2.57
C PRO A 583 27.17 21.42 -2.05
N LYS A 584 27.26 22.61 -2.67
CA LYS A 584 26.47 23.79 -2.30
C LYS A 584 25.00 23.60 -2.70
N SER A 585 24.28 22.76 -1.96
CA SER A 585 22.83 22.62 -2.06
C SER A 585 22.18 23.55 -1.04
N ARG A 586 21.04 24.14 -1.39
CA ARG A 586 20.28 24.98 -0.47
C ARG A 586 19.01 24.26 -0.05
N LEU A 587 18.69 24.36 1.24
CA LEU A 587 17.40 23.95 1.75
C LEU A 587 16.43 25.08 1.49
N HIS A 588 15.45 24.82 0.63
CA HIS A 588 14.39 25.76 0.36
C HIS A 588 13.14 25.29 1.09
N ARG A 589 12.54 26.16 1.87
CA ARG A 589 11.20 25.92 2.40
C ARG A 589 10.22 26.28 1.28
N LYS A 590 9.47 25.29 0.78
CA LYS A 590 8.43 25.46 -0.24
C LYS A 590 7.13 24.93 0.35
N GLY A 591 6.40 25.80 1.02
CA GLY A 591 5.33 25.41 1.93
C GLY A 591 5.85 24.80 3.22
N THR A 592 5.05 23.94 3.83
CA THR A 592 5.41 23.19 5.05
C THR A 592 6.48 22.12 4.84
N ARG A 593 7.05 22.02 3.63
CA ARG A 593 8.06 21.04 3.27
C ARG A 593 9.39 21.73 3.02
N PHE A 594 10.41 21.15 3.65
CA PHE A 594 11.78 21.40 3.26
C PHE A 594 12.06 20.64 1.97
N VAL A 595 12.32 21.38 0.90
CA VAL A 595 12.74 20.81 -0.39
C VAL A 595 14.20 21.14 -0.62
N LEU A 596 14.90 20.20 -1.24
CA LEU A 596 16.31 20.34 -1.49
C LEU A 596 16.48 20.92 -2.89
N GLN A 597 17.13 22.08 -3.00
CA GLN A 597 17.48 22.67 -4.27
C GLN A 597 18.95 22.38 -4.58
N VAL A 598 19.17 21.64 -5.66
CA VAL A 598 20.49 21.29 -6.20
C VAL A 598 20.56 21.84 -7.61
N ASP A 599 21.54 22.71 -7.90
CA ASP A 599 21.77 23.31 -9.21
C ASP A 599 20.54 23.96 -9.88
N GLY A 600 19.62 24.50 -9.06
CA GLY A 600 18.40 25.17 -9.53
C GLY A 600 17.16 24.29 -9.57
N GLU A 601 17.28 22.97 -9.47
CA GLU A 601 16.15 22.02 -9.50
C GLU A 601 15.69 21.59 -8.11
N ILE A 602 14.37 21.41 -7.95
CA ILE A 602 13.74 21.00 -6.68
C ILE A 602 13.65 19.47 -6.61
N ARG A 603 14.22 18.87 -5.56
CA ARG A 603 14.22 17.43 -5.29
C ARG A 603 13.46 17.11 -3.98
N ARG A 604 12.79 15.95 -3.91
CA ARG A 604 12.13 15.47 -2.68
C ARG A 604 13.19 15.02 -1.68
N ALA A 605 13.23 15.63 -0.49
CA ALA A 605 14.12 15.24 0.60
C ALA A 605 13.29 14.65 1.75
N LEU A 606 13.63 13.43 2.19
CA LEU A 606 12.89 12.73 3.26
C LEU A 606 13.80 12.01 4.26
N SER A 607 15.12 12.04 4.11
CA SER A 607 16.02 11.32 5.02
C SER A 607 16.93 12.27 5.80
N ILE A 608 16.73 12.30 7.12
CA ILE A 608 17.60 12.99 8.09
C ILE A 608 18.67 11.99 8.53
N PHE A 609 19.94 12.35 8.35
CA PHE A 609 21.06 11.50 8.72
C PHE A 609 22.00 12.21 9.69
N GLN A 610 22.58 11.48 10.63
CA GLN A 610 23.65 11.99 11.49
C GLN A 610 25.00 11.45 10.99
N ILE A 611 26.02 12.33 10.90
CA ILE A 611 27.39 11.84 10.69
C ILE A 611 27.91 11.29 12.02
N ALA A 612 28.43 10.06 11.99
CA ALA A 612 29.22 9.54 13.10
C ALA A 612 30.43 10.46 13.31
N SER A 613 30.44 11.20 14.43
CA SER A 613 31.38 12.30 14.71
C SER A 613 32.79 12.00 14.20
N LEU A 614 33.33 12.94 13.41
CA LEU A 614 34.69 12.94 12.90
C LEU A 614 35.67 13.65 13.84
N LYS A 615 35.21 14.12 15.01
CA LYS A 615 36.06 14.79 16.00
C LYS A 615 35.66 14.40 17.42
N ASP A 616 36.63 13.78 18.08
CA ASP A 616 36.88 13.63 19.50
C ASP A 616 35.98 12.76 20.39
N ASP A 617 36.70 12.03 21.24
CA ASP A 617 36.30 11.24 22.39
C ASP A 617 35.42 12.05 23.35
N GLU A 618 34.11 11.82 23.32
CA GLU A 618 33.25 11.80 24.52
C GLU A 618 31.82 11.50 24.07
N ALA A 619 31.30 10.35 24.51
CA ALA A 619 29.89 9.98 24.64
C ALA A 619 28.86 10.87 23.90
N ALA A 620 28.89 10.89 22.56
CA ALA A 620 27.77 11.42 21.79
C ALA A 620 26.60 10.46 22.00
N ILE A 621 25.60 10.91 22.76
CA ILE A 621 24.33 10.22 22.95
C ILE A 621 23.76 9.94 21.54
N TYR A 622 23.88 8.70 21.08
CA TYR A 622 23.23 8.25 19.87
C TYR A 622 21.72 8.35 20.12
N HIS A 623 21.08 9.39 19.58
CA HIS A 623 19.62 9.41 19.53
C HIS A 623 19.21 8.25 18.61
N GLY A 624 18.68 7.17 19.20
CA GLY A 624 18.40 5.89 18.53
C GLY A 624 17.40 5.95 17.37
N ASP A 625 16.87 7.13 17.07
CA ASP A 625 15.80 7.36 16.09
C ASP A 625 16.28 7.98 14.76
N ILE A 626 17.57 8.33 14.62
CA ILE A 626 18.14 8.95 13.39
C ILE A 626 19.15 8.01 12.74
N GLN A 627 19.03 7.78 11.43
CA GLN A 627 19.91 6.89 10.65
C GLN A 627 21.34 7.48 10.54
N ILE A 628 22.35 6.65 10.78
CA ILE A 628 23.75 6.97 10.47
C ILE A 628 24.00 6.71 8.98
N SER A 629 24.57 7.68 8.28
CA SER A 629 24.85 7.59 6.84
C SER A 629 26.03 8.47 6.42
N VAL A 630 26.45 8.31 5.17
CA VAL A 630 27.42 9.18 4.49
C VAL A 630 26.69 10.25 3.69
N PRO A 631 27.00 11.55 3.80
CA PRO A 631 26.24 12.59 3.09
C PRO A 631 26.29 12.38 1.57
N GLN A 632 27.48 12.21 1.02
CA GLN A 632 27.70 11.84 -0.38
C GLN A 632 27.88 10.32 -0.51
N LEU A 633 27.34 9.73 -1.56
CA LEU A 633 27.60 8.32 -1.85
C LEU A 633 29.05 8.14 -2.26
N VAL A 634 29.63 7.00 -1.91
CA VAL A 634 30.99 6.67 -2.30
C VAL A 634 31.07 6.51 -3.82
N SER A 635 32.04 7.16 -4.46
CA SER A 635 32.24 7.04 -5.91
C SER A 635 32.51 5.58 -6.30
N VAL A 636 31.78 5.10 -7.29
CA VAL A 636 31.80 3.71 -7.77
C VAL A 636 33.17 3.33 -8.29
N GLY A 637 33.60 2.09 -8.04
CA GLY A 637 34.89 1.59 -8.52
C GLY A 637 36.11 2.15 -7.79
N THR A 638 35.93 2.97 -6.74
CA THR A 638 37.02 3.44 -5.88
C THR A 638 37.36 2.42 -4.79
N PRO A 639 38.55 2.51 -4.16
CA PRO A 639 38.90 1.66 -3.02
C PRO A 639 37.90 1.73 -1.85
N ALA A 640 37.31 2.91 -1.63
CA ALA A 640 36.27 3.13 -0.62
C ALA A 640 34.98 2.37 -0.96
N HIS A 641 34.57 2.37 -2.24
CA HIS A 641 33.41 1.60 -2.71
C HIS A 641 33.66 0.10 -2.57
N ALA A 642 34.84 -0.36 -2.98
CA ALA A 642 35.29 -1.72 -2.74
C ALA A 642 35.29 -2.10 -1.25
N GLY A 643 35.65 -1.15 -0.37
CA GLY A 643 35.53 -1.27 1.08
C GLY A 643 34.10 -1.58 1.50
N LEU A 644 33.14 -0.77 1.09
CA LEU A 644 31.71 -0.98 1.39
C LEU A 644 31.21 -2.36 0.91
N LEU A 645 31.57 -2.78 -0.31
CA LEU A 645 31.18 -4.11 -0.81
C LEU A 645 31.71 -5.24 0.09
N ARG A 646 32.96 -5.13 0.57
CA ARG A 646 33.55 -6.09 1.49
C ARG A 646 32.87 -6.07 2.87
N GLU A 647 32.44 -4.90 3.35
CA GLU A 647 31.69 -4.80 4.61
C GLU A 647 30.33 -5.48 4.54
N TRP A 648 29.58 -5.33 3.44
CA TRP A 648 28.33 -6.06 3.23
C TRP A 648 28.54 -7.58 3.20
N LEU A 649 29.60 -8.03 2.52
CA LEU A 649 29.98 -9.44 2.49
C LEU A 649 30.35 -9.95 3.88
N ARG A 650 31.16 -9.20 4.64
CA ARG A 650 31.57 -9.56 6.00
C ARG A 650 30.39 -9.63 6.96
N ASP A 651 29.52 -8.61 6.98
CA ASP A 651 28.30 -8.58 7.80
C ASP A 651 27.43 -9.82 7.52
N CYS A 652 27.27 -10.17 6.24
CA CYS A 652 26.51 -11.35 5.86
C CYS A 652 27.17 -12.67 6.31
N ASP A 653 28.49 -12.80 6.16
CA ASP A 653 29.23 -13.99 6.58
C ASP A 653 29.25 -14.17 8.12
N GLU A 654 29.27 -13.08 8.87
CA GLU A 654 29.35 -13.11 10.34
C GLU A 654 27.97 -13.22 11.00
N ASN A 655 26.99 -12.45 10.52
CA ASN A 655 25.70 -12.24 11.20
C ASN A 655 24.52 -12.98 10.55
N HIS A 656 24.65 -13.47 9.31
CA HIS A 656 23.54 -14.10 8.56
C HIS A 656 23.72 -15.61 8.33
N LYS A 657 24.44 -16.30 9.23
CA LYS A 657 24.79 -17.73 9.08
C LYS A 657 23.60 -18.66 8.89
N ASP A 658 22.47 -18.38 9.56
CA ASP A 658 21.28 -19.22 9.49
C ASP A 658 20.61 -19.23 8.11
N CYS A 659 20.84 -18.22 7.27
CA CYS A 659 20.23 -18.14 5.94
C CYS A 659 21.27 -18.12 4.80
N CYS A 660 22.36 -17.37 4.93
CA CYS A 660 23.26 -17.09 3.80
C CYS A 660 24.47 -18.05 3.69
N CYS A 661 24.66 -18.93 4.68
CA CYS A 661 25.66 -20.00 4.61
C CYS A 661 25.05 -21.27 3.98
N PRO A 662 25.81 -22.02 3.16
CA PRO A 662 25.32 -23.26 2.57
C PRO A 662 25.03 -24.30 3.67
N ALA A 663 23.86 -24.95 3.60
CA ALA A 663 23.34 -25.83 4.66
C ALA A 663 24.17 -27.11 4.87
N THR A 664 25.00 -27.48 3.90
CA THR A 664 25.94 -28.61 3.99
C THR A 664 27.16 -28.37 3.10
N GLU A 665 28.37 -28.43 3.67
CA GLU A 665 29.65 -28.38 2.92
C GLU A 665 29.86 -29.61 2.01
N SER A 666 28.98 -30.61 2.08
CA SER A 666 29.27 -31.95 1.54
C SER A 666 29.08 -32.12 0.03
N GLN A 667 28.47 -31.18 -0.72
CA GLN A 667 28.43 -31.23 -2.20
C GLN A 667 28.31 -29.83 -2.85
N LEU A 668 29.27 -28.93 -2.66
CA LEU A 668 29.38 -27.75 -3.55
C LEU A 668 29.73 -28.23 -4.97
N HIS A 669 28.75 -28.24 -5.87
CA HIS A 669 28.98 -28.50 -7.29
C HIS A 669 29.53 -27.23 -7.95
N LEU A 670 30.82 -27.23 -8.22
CA LEU A 670 31.46 -26.16 -8.99
C LEU A 670 30.95 -26.16 -10.44
N PRO A 671 30.85 -24.99 -11.09
CA PRO A 671 30.60 -24.90 -12.52
C PRO A 671 31.63 -25.69 -13.31
N THR A 672 31.31 -26.12 -14.53
CA THR A 672 32.25 -26.86 -15.39
C THR A 672 33.54 -26.07 -15.61
N ARG A 673 33.41 -24.75 -15.79
CA ARG A 673 34.51 -23.82 -16.06
C ARG A 673 34.37 -22.52 -15.29
N LEU A 674 35.50 -21.90 -14.97
CA LEU A 674 35.61 -20.60 -14.29
C LEU A 674 36.69 -19.75 -14.96
N ILE A 675 36.60 -18.43 -14.81
CA ILE A 675 37.68 -17.51 -15.15
C ILE A 675 38.53 -17.30 -13.91
N GLU A 676 39.81 -17.67 -13.99
CA GLU A 676 40.80 -17.32 -12.99
C GLU A 676 41.30 -15.89 -13.25
N ILE A 677 41.09 -15.02 -12.27
CA ILE A 677 41.22 -13.57 -12.39
C ILE A 677 42.66 -13.09 -12.12
N GLY A 678 43.45 -13.88 -11.38
CA GLY A 678 44.81 -13.53 -10.99
C GLY A 678 44.90 -12.32 -10.04
N THR A 679 46.13 -11.92 -9.69
CA THR A 679 46.37 -10.78 -8.79
C THR A 679 45.89 -9.45 -9.37
N LYS A 680 45.69 -8.43 -8.51
CA LYS A 680 45.15 -7.10 -8.88
C LYS A 680 45.80 -6.42 -10.10
N SER A 681 47.06 -6.72 -10.41
CA SER A 681 47.84 -6.13 -11.51
C SER A 681 48.01 -7.04 -12.74
N ALA A 682 47.43 -8.24 -12.76
CA ALA A 682 47.60 -9.16 -13.88
C ALA A 682 46.87 -8.63 -15.14
N PRO A 683 47.56 -8.48 -16.29
CA PRO A 683 46.97 -7.93 -17.52
C PRO A 683 46.12 -8.95 -18.29
N CYS A 684 46.11 -10.20 -17.83
CA CYS A 684 45.37 -11.29 -18.46
C CYS A 684 44.69 -12.17 -17.42
N VAL A 685 43.59 -12.77 -17.84
CA VAL A 685 42.86 -13.81 -17.12
C VAL A 685 42.91 -15.10 -17.92
N ARG A 686 42.48 -16.23 -17.36
CA ARG A 686 42.42 -17.49 -18.10
C ARG A 686 41.19 -18.30 -17.73
N LEU A 687 40.67 -19.03 -18.71
CA LEU A 687 39.61 -20.01 -18.52
C LEU A 687 40.21 -21.28 -17.91
N ILE A 688 39.63 -21.77 -16.83
CA ILE A 688 40.04 -23.03 -16.20
C ILE A 688 38.87 -24.00 -16.16
N GLU A 689 39.17 -25.30 -16.23
CA GLU A 689 38.17 -26.34 -15.99
C GLU A 689 38.20 -26.73 -14.51
N SER A 690 37.05 -26.76 -13.85
CA SER A 690 36.98 -27.08 -12.41
C SER A 690 37.45 -28.50 -12.11
N VAL A 691 37.47 -29.39 -13.10
CA VAL A 691 38.02 -30.75 -12.94
C VAL A 691 39.54 -30.74 -12.71
N GLU A 692 40.26 -29.76 -13.27
CA GLU A 692 41.72 -29.61 -13.19
C GLU A 692 42.18 -29.06 -11.81
N LEU A 693 41.27 -28.49 -11.01
CA LEU A 693 41.58 -27.99 -9.68
C LEU A 693 41.87 -29.16 -8.71
N ARG A 694 42.78 -28.96 -7.75
CA ARG A 694 43.04 -29.94 -6.68
C ARG A 694 41.83 -30.06 -5.76
N GLN A 695 41.57 -31.25 -5.23
CA GLN A 695 40.37 -31.53 -4.43
C GLN A 695 40.28 -30.65 -3.18
N GLU A 696 41.40 -30.39 -2.52
CA GLU A 696 41.50 -29.48 -1.36
C GLU A 696 41.09 -28.05 -1.73
N CYS A 697 41.50 -27.57 -2.91
CA CYS A 697 41.13 -26.24 -3.40
C CYS A 697 39.64 -26.13 -3.72
N LYS A 698 38.97 -27.21 -4.13
CA LYS A 698 37.55 -27.20 -4.50
C LYS A 698 36.62 -26.95 -3.31
N GLN A 699 36.99 -27.42 -2.13
CA GLN A 699 36.14 -27.32 -0.93
C GLN A 699 36.04 -25.90 -0.37
N SER A 700 37.09 -25.08 -0.56
CA SER A 700 37.14 -23.71 -0.08
C SER A 700 37.01 -22.65 -1.19
N LEU A 701 36.76 -23.07 -2.44
CA LEU A 701 36.73 -22.14 -3.57
C LEU A 701 35.50 -21.24 -3.50
N LYS A 702 35.74 -19.92 -3.52
CA LYS A 702 34.70 -18.90 -3.66
C LYS A 702 34.82 -18.25 -5.04
N PHE A 703 33.70 -18.11 -5.74
CA PHE A 703 33.63 -17.43 -7.03
C PHE A 703 32.43 -16.47 -7.07
N ALA A 704 32.55 -15.40 -7.84
CA ALA A 704 31.41 -14.55 -8.21
C ALA A 704 30.78 -15.06 -9.51
N ALA A 705 29.47 -14.91 -9.67
CA ALA A 705 28.80 -15.06 -10.97
C ALA A 705 28.36 -13.69 -11.50
N LEU A 706 28.41 -13.48 -12.81
CA LEU A 706 28.00 -12.23 -13.44
C LEU A 706 26.60 -12.34 -14.07
N SER A 707 25.70 -11.44 -13.69
CA SER A 707 24.38 -11.22 -14.30
C SER A 707 24.39 -9.91 -15.08
N TYR A 708 24.15 -9.97 -16.39
CA TYR A 708 24.29 -8.81 -17.27
C TYR A 708 23.51 -8.97 -18.59
N PRO A 709 23.15 -7.86 -19.26
CA PRO A 709 22.57 -7.93 -20.59
C PRO A 709 23.65 -8.19 -21.64
N TRP A 710 23.42 -9.20 -22.47
CA TRP A 710 24.28 -9.50 -23.61
C TRP A 710 24.29 -8.37 -24.66
N GLY A 711 23.23 -7.55 -24.72
CA GLY A 711 23.06 -6.52 -25.74
C GLY A 711 22.56 -7.09 -27.07
N ASP A 712 22.26 -6.19 -28.02
CA ASP A 712 21.85 -6.55 -29.38
C ASP A 712 23.05 -7.11 -30.18
N ARG A 713 22.89 -8.32 -30.73
CA ARG A 713 23.89 -9.01 -31.56
C ARG A 713 24.29 -8.26 -32.83
N THR A 714 23.44 -7.36 -33.30
CA THR A 714 23.72 -6.54 -34.49
C THR A 714 24.48 -5.25 -34.13
N ALA A 715 24.39 -4.81 -32.87
CA ALA A 715 25.02 -3.57 -32.39
C ALA A 715 26.30 -3.82 -31.55
N HIS A 716 26.51 -5.03 -31.05
CA HIS A 716 27.63 -5.36 -30.15
C HIS A 716 28.45 -6.55 -30.66
N GLN A 717 29.77 -6.46 -30.54
CA GLN A 717 30.66 -7.60 -30.81
C GLN A 717 30.67 -8.53 -29.59
N HIS A 718 30.01 -9.68 -29.69
CA HIS A 718 29.93 -10.66 -28.60
C HIS A 718 31.28 -11.37 -28.44
N PHE A 719 32.05 -10.96 -27.43
CA PHE A 719 33.25 -11.67 -27.01
C PHE A 719 32.84 -12.92 -26.24
N CYS A 720 33.04 -14.11 -26.83
CA CYS A 720 32.62 -15.37 -26.23
C CYS A 720 33.60 -16.51 -26.52
N THR A 721 33.53 -17.55 -25.70
CA THR A 721 34.25 -18.79 -25.92
C THR A 721 33.48 -19.64 -26.93
N THR A 722 34.19 -20.12 -27.94
CA THR A 722 33.73 -20.99 -29.02
C THR A 722 34.76 -22.11 -29.18
N ILE A 723 34.42 -23.19 -29.90
CA ILE A 723 35.37 -24.28 -30.11
C ILE A 723 36.74 -23.80 -30.65
N PRO A 724 36.81 -22.89 -31.65
CA PRO A 724 38.10 -22.45 -32.19
C PRO A 724 39.00 -21.67 -31.23
N ASN A 725 38.43 -20.88 -30.31
CA ASN A 725 39.21 -20.06 -29.37
C ASN A 725 39.28 -20.67 -27.95
N TYR A 726 38.71 -21.86 -27.74
CA TYR A 726 38.67 -22.53 -26.44
C TYR A 726 40.06 -22.73 -25.83
N GLU A 727 40.96 -23.38 -26.57
CA GLU A 727 42.34 -23.63 -26.10
C GLU A 727 43.11 -22.33 -25.88
N LEU A 728 42.86 -21.30 -26.71
CA LEU A 728 43.47 -19.99 -26.52
C LEU A 728 43.00 -19.38 -25.18
N HIS A 729 41.70 -19.38 -24.91
CA HIS A 729 41.12 -18.86 -23.67
C HIS A 729 41.61 -19.63 -22.42
N LYS A 730 41.92 -20.93 -22.55
CA LYS A 730 42.57 -21.71 -21.46
C LYS A 730 43.98 -21.24 -21.13
N HIS A 731 44.72 -20.78 -22.13
CA HIS A 731 46.08 -20.27 -21.93
C HIS A 731 46.07 -18.81 -21.47
N LYS A 732 45.32 -17.94 -22.15
CA LYS A 732 45.31 -16.50 -21.89
C LYS A 732 44.10 -15.82 -22.55
N ILE A 733 43.49 -14.90 -21.82
CA ILE A 733 42.54 -13.90 -22.31
C ILE A 733 43.09 -12.52 -21.91
N SER A 734 43.37 -11.66 -22.90
CA SER A 734 43.83 -10.30 -22.63
C SER A 734 42.68 -9.46 -22.07
N ILE A 735 42.88 -8.78 -20.94
CA ILE A 735 41.80 -7.95 -20.35
C ILE A 735 41.46 -6.78 -21.27
N ASP A 736 42.44 -6.20 -21.96
CA ASP A 736 42.25 -5.05 -22.86
C ASP A 736 41.40 -5.38 -24.10
N GLU A 737 41.28 -6.66 -24.44
CA GLU A 737 40.45 -7.15 -25.56
C GLU A 737 38.99 -7.41 -25.13
N LEU A 738 38.72 -7.45 -23.83
CA LEU A 738 37.38 -7.71 -23.32
C LEU A 738 36.50 -6.46 -23.46
N PRO A 739 35.18 -6.62 -23.68
CA PRO A 739 34.24 -5.52 -23.56
C PRO A 739 34.29 -4.85 -22.18
N ALA A 740 33.95 -3.55 -22.13
CA ALA A 740 34.05 -2.73 -20.91
C ALA A 740 33.31 -3.36 -19.71
N LEU A 741 32.15 -3.96 -19.93
CA LEU A 741 31.39 -4.66 -18.89
C LEU A 741 32.20 -5.78 -18.24
N LEU A 742 32.85 -6.63 -19.06
CA LEU A 742 33.61 -7.77 -18.57
C LEU A 742 34.90 -7.33 -17.88
N GLN A 743 35.57 -6.28 -18.37
CA GLN A 743 36.71 -5.68 -17.68
C GLN A 743 36.33 -5.19 -16.28
N GLN A 744 35.20 -4.50 -16.16
CA GLN A 744 34.71 -3.99 -14.89
C GLN A 744 34.22 -5.09 -13.96
N ALA A 745 33.63 -6.17 -14.48
CA ALA A 745 33.29 -7.35 -13.67
C ALA A 745 34.54 -8.01 -13.08
N ILE A 746 35.61 -8.13 -13.86
CA ILE A 746 36.92 -8.60 -13.41
C ILE A 746 37.47 -7.68 -12.30
N GLN A 747 37.39 -6.36 -12.50
CA GLN A 747 37.83 -5.38 -11.52
C GLN A 747 37.06 -5.52 -10.20
N VAL A 748 35.72 -5.57 -10.24
CA VAL A 748 34.89 -5.74 -9.02
C VAL A 748 35.22 -7.05 -8.32
N THR A 749 35.42 -8.14 -9.07
CA THR A 749 35.78 -9.45 -8.50
C THR A 749 37.09 -9.38 -7.70
N ARG A 750 38.10 -8.67 -8.24
CA ARG A 750 39.37 -8.40 -7.52
C ARG A 750 39.16 -7.51 -6.30
N ASP A 751 38.27 -6.54 -6.39
CA ASP A 751 37.99 -5.58 -5.33
C ASP A 751 37.29 -6.21 -4.12
N ILE A 752 36.40 -7.18 -4.35
CA ILE A 752 35.77 -7.95 -3.27
C ILE A 752 36.65 -9.12 -2.79
N GLY A 753 37.84 -9.31 -3.37
CA GLY A 753 38.84 -10.28 -2.92
C GLY A 753 38.56 -11.73 -3.35
N LEU A 754 37.95 -11.92 -4.53
CA LEU A 754 37.73 -13.24 -5.12
C LEU A 754 38.68 -13.49 -6.29
N ASP A 755 39.12 -14.73 -6.43
CA ASP A 755 40.06 -15.15 -7.48
C ASP A 755 39.37 -15.72 -8.73
N TYR A 756 38.06 -15.99 -8.63
CA TYR A 756 37.30 -16.68 -9.67
C TYR A 756 36.00 -15.95 -10.01
N LEU A 757 35.72 -15.88 -11.30
CA LEU A 757 34.50 -15.31 -11.87
C LEU A 757 33.86 -16.30 -12.84
N TRP A 758 32.54 -16.43 -12.80
CA TRP A 758 31.77 -17.14 -13.79
C TRP A 758 31.03 -16.13 -14.69
N VAL A 759 31.21 -16.25 -16.00
CA VAL A 759 30.54 -15.46 -17.03
C VAL A 759 30.03 -16.41 -18.08
N ASP A 760 28.72 -16.47 -18.33
CA ASP A 760 28.10 -17.37 -19.31
C ASP A 760 28.75 -17.31 -20.71
N ALA A 761 29.06 -16.13 -21.23
CA ALA A 761 29.69 -15.95 -22.54
C ALA A 761 31.10 -16.55 -22.62
N LEU A 762 31.82 -16.69 -21.50
CA LEU A 762 33.18 -17.21 -21.47
C LEU A 762 33.26 -18.65 -20.92
N CYS A 763 32.43 -18.96 -19.92
CA CYS A 763 32.39 -20.23 -19.21
C CYS A 763 31.43 -21.25 -19.85
N ILE A 764 30.71 -20.89 -20.91
CA ILE A 764 29.93 -21.80 -21.76
C ILE A 764 30.49 -21.72 -23.19
N ILE A 765 30.71 -22.87 -23.84
CA ILE A 765 31.17 -22.91 -25.23
C ILE A 765 29.97 -22.60 -26.11
N GLN A 766 30.03 -21.48 -26.81
CA GLN A 766 28.95 -20.97 -27.66
C GLN A 766 29.02 -21.56 -29.07
N GLY A 767 27.88 -21.53 -29.76
CA GLY A 767 27.75 -21.95 -31.16
C GLY A 767 27.08 -23.32 -31.34
N PRO A 768 26.84 -23.76 -32.60
CA PRO A 768 26.05 -24.96 -32.91
C PRO A 768 26.59 -26.28 -32.34
N ALA A 769 27.90 -26.37 -32.15
CA ALA A 769 28.58 -27.53 -31.56
C ALA A 769 29.07 -27.25 -30.12
N GLY A 770 28.65 -26.12 -29.54
CA GLY A 770 28.93 -25.77 -28.16
C GLY A 770 28.11 -26.57 -27.14
N ASP A 771 28.35 -26.30 -25.86
CA ASP A 771 27.75 -27.05 -24.75
C ASP A 771 26.64 -26.28 -24.01
N PHE A 772 26.06 -25.25 -24.65
CA PHE A 772 24.98 -24.44 -24.07
C PHE A 772 23.82 -25.26 -23.51
N ASN A 773 23.34 -26.27 -24.22
CA ASN A 773 22.21 -27.07 -23.74
C ASN A 773 22.54 -27.83 -22.45
N GLU A 774 23.79 -28.29 -22.29
CA GLU A 774 24.22 -28.99 -21.07
C GLU A 774 24.42 -28.02 -19.90
N GLU A 775 25.02 -26.86 -20.17
CA GLU A 775 25.31 -25.86 -19.14
C GLU A 775 24.06 -25.07 -18.72
N ALA A 776 23.09 -24.86 -19.62
CA ALA A 776 21.80 -24.23 -19.29
C ALA A 776 21.04 -25.02 -18.22
N GLU A 777 21.05 -26.36 -18.28
CA GLU A 777 20.45 -27.23 -17.26
C GLU A 777 21.15 -27.12 -15.89
N ARG A 778 22.41 -26.67 -15.88
CA ARG A 778 23.27 -26.51 -14.70
C ARG A 778 23.30 -25.09 -14.16
N MET A 779 22.70 -24.10 -14.84
CA MET A 779 22.68 -22.70 -14.38
C MET A 779 22.16 -22.57 -12.94
N GLU A 780 21.19 -23.39 -12.56
CA GLU A 780 20.69 -23.43 -11.18
C GLU A 780 21.83 -23.68 -10.16
N GLN A 781 22.71 -24.62 -10.46
CA GLN A 781 23.83 -24.99 -9.60
C GLN A 781 24.88 -23.89 -9.57
N VAL A 782 25.14 -23.22 -10.70
CA VAL A 782 26.09 -22.11 -10.78
C VAL A 782 25.68 -20.97 -9.86
N PHE A 783 24.47 -20.42 -10.03
CA PHE A 783 24.02 -19.26 -9.26
C PHE A 783 23.81 -19.57 -7.78
N SER A 784 23.33 -20.78 -7.46
CA SER A 784 23.20 -21.21 -6.07
C SER A 784 24.54 -21.53 -5.40
N ALA A 785 25.56 -21.98 -6.14
CA ALA A 785 26.91 -22.24 -5.62
C ALA A 785 27.79 -20.98 -5.52
N ALA A 786 27.47 -19.93 -6.29
CA ALA A 786 28.21 -18.67 -6.27
C ALA A 786 28.28 -18.08 -4.85
N TYR A 787 29.43 -17.51 -4.51
CA TYR A 787 29.60 -16.80 -3.24
C TYR A 787 28.75 -15.52 -3.25
N CYS A 788 28.77 -14.78 -4.36
CA CYS A 788 27.83 -13.70 -4.66
C CYS A 788 27.62 -13.56 -6.17
N VAL A 789 26.53 -12.89 -6.55
CA VAL A 789 26.24 -12.47 -7.92
C VAL A 789 26.53 -10.99 -8.07
N ILE A 790 27.26 -10.63 -9.11
CA ILE A 790 27.46 -9.24 -9.55
C ILE A 790 26.42 -8.99 -10.64
N ALA A 791 25.45 -8.10 -10.37
CA ALA A 791 24.40 -7.75 -11.32
C ALA A 791 24.68 -6.36 -11.91
N ALA A 792 25.00 -6.30 -13.20
CA ALA A 792 25.26 -5.07 -13.94
C ALA A 792 23.96 -4.39 -14.39
N SER A 793 23.07 -4.06 -13.44
CA SER A 793 21.70 -3.59 -13.69
C SER A 793 21.59 -2.34 -14.56
N ARG A 794 22.59 -1.45 -14.49
CA ARG A 794 22.69 -0.22 -15.29
C ARG A 794 23.06 -0.46 -16.75
N ALA A 795 23.85 -1.48 -17.04
CA ALA A 795 24.35 -1.72 -18.39
C ALA A 795 23.19 -2.07 -19.33
N LYS A 796 23.26 -1.65 -20.60
CA LYS A 796 22.29 -2.04 -21.64
C LYS A 796 22.85 -3.11 -22.58
N GLY A 797 24.17 -3.22 -22.66
CA GLY A 797 24.88 -4.32 -23.34
C GLY A 797 26.33 -4.48 -22.85
N VAL A 798 27.04 -5.45 -23.43
CA VAL A 798 28.42 -5.78 -23.04
C VAL A 798 29.45 -4.69 -23.29
N SER A 799 29.18 -3.79 -24.23
CA SER A 799 30.06 -2.65 -24.53
C SER A 799 29.93 -1.52 -23.52
N ASP A 800 28.86 -1.50 -22.71
CA ASP A 800 28.67 -0.50 -21.67
C ASP A 800 29.48 -0.86 -20.42
N GLY A 801 30.02 0.15 -19.75
CA GLY A 801 30.45 0.00 -18.36
C GLY A 801 29.26 0.13 -17.39
N PHE A 802 29.37 -0.50 -16.22
CA PHE A 802 28.44 -0.32 -15.09
C PHE A 802 29.06 0.40 -13.87
N LEU A 803 30.37 0.71 -13.91
CA LEU A 803 31.09 1.51 -12.91
C LEU A 803 31.19 3.01 -13.29
N GLY A 804 30.36 3.48 -14.22
CA GLY A 804 30.37 4.87 -14.66
C GLY A 804 29.89 5.88 -13.61
N GLU A 805 30.11 7.16 -13.86
CA GLU A 805 29.66 8.24 -12.98
C GLU A 805 28.15 8.18 -12.73
N ARG A 806 27.76 8.41 -11.47
CA ARG A 806 26.37 8.45 -11.02
C ARG A 806 26.00 9.87 -10.60
N THR A 807 24.75 10.23 -10.79
CA THR A 807 24.21 11.48 -10.25
C THR A 807 24.32 11.44 -8.73
N GLN A 808 25.08 12.38 -8.17
CA GLN A 808 25.18 12.51 -6.72
C GLN A 808 23.84 12.97 -6.15
N ARG A 809 23.46 12.40 -5.01
CA ARG A 809 22.27 12.83 -4.29
C ARG A 809 22.48 14.25 -3.75
N GLY A 810 21.41 15.03 -3.73
CA GLY A 810 21.45 16.31 -3.04
C GLY A 810 21.71 16.15 -1.55
N THR A 811 22.45 17.09 -0.94
CA THR A 811 22.68 17.13 0.51
C THR A 811 22.74 18.54 1.07
N VAL A 812 22.12 18.78 2.22
CA VAL A 812 22.26 20.00 3.03
C VAL A 812 22.80 19.66 4.41
N LEU A 813 23.79 20.43 4.88
CA LEU A 813 24.22 20.42 6.27
C LEU A 813 23.28 21.28 7.14
N MET A 814 22.80 20.72 8.24
CA MET A 814 21.92 21.42 9.19
C MET A 814 22.71 22.39 10.08
N PRO A 815 22.05 23.43 10.66
CA PRO A 815 22.72 24.43 11.52
C PRO A 815 23.45 23.85 12.73
N ASN A 816 23.05 22.67 13.22
CA ASN A 816 23.71 21.96 14.33
C ASN A 816 25.06 21.32 13.96
N GLN A 817 25.50 21.49 12.70
CA GLN A 817 26.77 21.02 12.13
C GLN A 817 27.05 19.51 12.27
N SER A 818 26.05 18.71 12.64
CA SER A 818 26.19 17.27 12.91
C SER A 818 25.15 16.41 12.15
N THR A 819 24.11 17.04 11.60
CA THR A 819 23.03 16.39 10.87
C THR A 819 22.97 16.88 9.42
N PHE A 820 22.64 15.97 8.50
CA PHE A 820 22.45 16.25 7.08
C PHE A 820 21.04 15.89 6.67
N LEU A 821 20.44 16.74 5.83
CA LEU A 821 19.25 16.39 5.08
C LEU A 821 19.66 15.99 3.66
N CYS A 822 19.25 14.81 3.22
CA CYS A 822 19.60 14.30 1.89
C CYS A 822 18.35 13.98 1.07
N GLU A 823 18.51 13.98 -0.25
CA GLU A 823 17.52 13.43 -1.19
C GLU A 823 17.29 11.94 -0.89
N ASP A 824 16.02 11.53 -0.90
CA ASP A 824 15.64 10.13 -0.73
C ASP A 824 15.76 9.42 -2.08
N ILE A 825 16.69 8.47 -2.15
CA ILE A 825 17.07 7.75 -3.37
C ILE A 825 16.92 6.23 -3.21
N ASP A 826 16.44 5.75 -2.06
CA ASP A 826 16.37 4.33 -1.72
C ASP A 826 15.11 3.69 -2.32
N ASP A 827 15.18 3.30 -3.60
CA ASP A 827 14.03 2.74 -4.34
C ASP A 827 14.40 1.44 -5.08
N PHE A 828 14.53 0.35 -4.33
CA PHE A 828 14.89 -0.96 -4.90
C PHE A 828 13.84 -1.49 -5.89
N GLN A 829 12.56 -1.17 -5.68
CA GLN A 829 11.49 -1.55 -6.59
C GLN A 829 11.72 -0.95 -7.98
N HIS A 830 11.97 0.36 -8.06
CA HIS A 830 12.21 1.02 -9.34
C HIS A 830 13.58 0.69 -9.93
N ASP A 831 14.63 0.77 -9.11
CA ASP A 831 16.01 0.71 -9.60
C ASP A 831 16.46 -0.71 -9.98
N VAL A 832 15.88 -1.73 -9.33
CA VAL A 832 16.24 -3.14 -9.55
C VAL A 832 15.06 -3.93 -10.10
N ILE A 833 13.93 -4.02 -9.40
CA ILE A 833 12.83 -4.94 -9.77
C ILE A 833 12.18 -4.55 -11.11
N GLU A 834 11.88 -3.27 -11.30
CA GLU A 834 11.33 -2.72 -12.55
C GLU A 834 12.44 -2.38 -13.57
N GLY A 835 13.70 -2.44 -13.15
CA GLY A 835 14.89 -2.14 -13.93
C GLY A 835 15.09 -3.06 -15.14
N HIS A 836 15.79 -2.56 -16.16
CA HIS A 836 15.92 -3.21 -17.46
C HIS A 836 16.48 -4.64 -17.39
N LEU A 837 17.44 -4.91 -16.50
CA LEU A 837 18.01 -6.25 -16.34
C LEU A 837 16.96 -7.28 -15.87
N ASN A 838 16.14 -6.93 -14.88
CA ASN A 838 15.11 -7.83 -14.32
C ASN A 838 13.90 -8.04 -15.25
N GLN A 839 13.82 -7.33 -16.38
CA GLN A 839 12.82 -7.61 -17.42
C GLN A 839 13.18 -8.84 -18.27
N ARG A 840 14.38 -9.42 -18.10
CA ARG A 840 14.85 -10.60 -18.83
C ARG A 840 14.48 -11.88 -18.09
N GLY A 841 14.01 -12.88 -18.83
CA GLY A 841 13.52 -14.13 -18.27
C GLY A 841 14.53 -14.94 -17.45
N TRP A 842 15.78 -15.01 -17.93
CA TRP A 842 16.87 -15.70 -17.23
C TRP A 842 17.21 -15.06 -15.88
N VAL A 843 17.09 -13.73 -15.76
CA VAL A 843 17.50 -12.98 -14.57
C VAL A 843 16.64 -13.32 -13.35
N LEU A 844 15.37 -13.72 -13.53
CA LEU A 844 14.54 -14.16 -12.42
C LEU A 844 15.14 -15.38 -11.72
N GLN A 845 15.64 -16.35 -12.48
CA GLN A 845 16.31 -17.52 -11.93
C GLN A 845 17.64 -17.14 -11.26
N GLU A 846 18.41 -16.27 -11.88
CA GLU A 846 19.69 -15.80 -11.35
C GLU A 846 19.51 -15.13 -9.98
N ARG A 847 18.50 -14.26 -9.86
CA ARG A 847 18.15 -13.59 -8.60
C ARG A 847 17.63 -14.58 -7.55
N ALA A 848 16.66 -15.42 -7.93
CA ALA A 848 15.98 -16.35 -7.02
C ALA A 848 16.92 -17.40 -6.40
N LEU A 849 18.02 -17.71 -7.07
CA LEU A 849 18.98 -18.73 -6.62
C LEU A 849 20.22 -18.12 -5.97
N ALA A 850 20.42 -16.82 -6.10
CA ALA A 850 21.56 -16.14 -5.53
C ALA A 850 21.42 -16.03 -4.01
N ARG A 851 22.47 -16.46 -3.29
CA ARG A 851 22.56 -16.24 -1.83
C ARG A 851 22.79 -14.79 -1.44
N ARG A 852 23.48 -14.08 -2.33
CA ARG A 852 24.00 -12.72 -2.16
C ARG A 852 24.06 -12.08 -3.54
N THR A 853 23.46 -10.92 -3.73
CA THR A 853 23.54 -10.19 -5.00
C THR A 853 23.95 -8.75 -4.77
N ILE A 854 24.91 -8.28 -5.55
CA ILE A 854 25.36 -6.89 -5.61
C ILE A 854 24.83 -6.28 -6.90
N TYR A 855 23.83 -5.42 -6.81
CA TYR A 855 23.24 -4.73 -7.96
C TYR A 855 23.93 -3.39 -8.19
N PHE A 856 24.54 -3.22 -9.35
CA PHE A 856 25.07 -1.94 -9.82
C PHE A 856 23.99 -1.24 -10.66
N ALA A 857 23.08 -0.53 -9.98
CA ALA A 857 21.99 0.21 -10.60
C ALA A 857 22.40 1.63 -11.02
N GLU A 858 21.48 2.37 -11.65
CA GLU A 858 21.73 3.71 -12.20
C GLU A 858 22.10 4.72 -11.09
N ARG A 859 21.35 4.71 -9.97
CA ARG A 859 21.47 5.70 -8.89
C ARG A 859 22.44 5.29 -7.78
N GLN A 860 22.44 4.01 -7.40
CA GLN A 860 23.29 3.49 -6.33
C GLN A 860 23.58 2.00 -6.50
N THR A 861 24.45 1.46 -5.64
CA THR A 861 24.67 0.01 -5.51
C THR A 861 23.74 -0.55 -4.43
N TYR A 862 23.12 -1.70 -4.68
CA TYR A 862 22.33 -2.41 -3.67
C TYR A 862 22.95 -3.76 -3.33
N TRP A 863 22.80 -4.14 -2.08
CA TRP A 863 23.09 -5.49 -1.59
C TRP A 863 21.79 -6.20 -1.27
N GLU A 864 21.57 -7.42 -1.79
CA GLU A 864 20.44 -8.27 -1.42
C GLU A 864 20.93 -9.60 -0.87
N CYS A 865 20.31 -10.07 0.21
CA CYS A 865 20.45 -11.41 0.75
C CYS A 865 19.17 -11.84 1.50
N GLY A 866 19.15 -13.05 2.08
CA GLY A 866 17.99 -13.57 2.80
C GLY A 866 17.55 -12.78 4.05
N LYS A 867 18.25 -11.71 4.43
CA LYS A 867 17.86 -10.77 5.50
C LYS A 867 17.36 -9.41 4.99
N GLY A 868 17.16 -9.26 3.69
CA GLY A 868 16.69 -8.03 3.06
C GLY A 868 17.73 -7.33 2.19
N VAL A 869 17.44 -6.09 1.83
CA VAL A 869 18.24 -5.24 0.95
C VAL A 869 18.98 -4.17 1.77
N ARG A 870 20.25 -3.92 1.50
CA ARG A 870 21.00 -2.74 2.00
C ARG A 870 21.33 -1.78 0.86
N CYS A 871 21.28 -0.49 1.18
CA CYS A 871 21.56 0.62 0.28
C CYS A 871 22.94 1.24 0.58
N GLU A 872 23.53 1.97 -0.37
CA GLU A 872 24.78 2.74 -0.13
C GLU A 872 24.59 3.87 0.89
N THR A 873 23.33 4.25 1.15
CA THR A 873 22.90 5.15 2.23
C THR A 873 22.96 4.51 3.63
N PHE A 874 23.28 3.22 3.71
CA PHE A 874 23.24 2.35 4.91
C PHE A 874 21.84 2.04 5.45
N SER A 875 20.78 2.47 4.77
CA SER A 875 19.42 2.01 5.04
C SER A 875 19.28 0.51 4.77
N LYS A 876 18.39 -0.14 5.53
CA LYS A 876 17.98 -1.53 5.28
C LYS A 876 16.51 -1.57 4.89
N MET A 877 16.20 -2.22 3.78
CA MET A 877 14.85 -2.36 3.24
C MET A 877 14.40 -3.83 3.26
N THR A 878 13.14 -4.09 3.60
CA THR A 878 12.55 -5.44 3.48
C THR A 878 11.16 -5.39 2.88
N ASN A 879 10.85 -6.37 2.03
CA ASN A 879 9.53 -6.58 1.44
C ASN A 879 9.24 -8.10 1.42
N LYS A 880 8.04 -8.52 1.81
CA LYS A 880 7.70 -9.96 1.95
C LYS A 880 7.82 -10.71 0.60
N GLN A 881 7.45 -10.09 -0.51
CA GLN A 881 7.52 -10.68 -1.85
C GLN A 881 8.95 -10.71 -2.39
N ALA A 882 9.70 -9.62 -2.23
CA ALA A 882 11.12 -9.57 -2.60
C ALA A 882 11.95 -10.55 -1.77
N SER A 883 11.63 -10.72 -0.48
CA SER A 883 12.30 -11.66 0.42
C SER A 883 12.12 -13.12 -0.02
N PHE A 884 11.02 -13.44 -0.71
CA PHE A 884 10.82 -14.78 -1.27
C PHE A 884 11.85 -15.09 -2.36
N LEU A 885 12.07 -14.17 -3.32
CA LEU A 885 13.12 -14.34 -4.34
C LEU A 885 14.53 -14.09 -3.76
N GLY A 886 14.66 -13.29 -2.71
CA GLY A 886 15.91 -13.08 -1.99
C GLY A 886 16.29 -14.19 -1.01
N ASP A 887 15.50 -15.27 -0.94
CA ASP A 887 15.75 -16.42 -0.06
C ASP A 887 17.04 -17.13 -0.50
N SER A 888 18.06 -17.03 0.33
CA SER A 888 19.38 -17.59 0.10
C SER A 888 19.39 -19.13 0.04
N ASP A 889 18.32 -19.79 0.50
CA ASP A 889 18.12 -21.21 0.26
C ASP A 889 16.71 -21.44 -0.31
N PHE A 890 16.39 -20.66 -1.34
CA PHE A 890 15.10 -20.68 -2.01
C PHE A 890 14.57 -22.11 -2.24
N PRO A 891 13.31 -22.43 -1.87
CA PRO A 891 12.34 -21.61 -1.13
C PRO A 891 12.11 -22.13 0.31
N ARG A 892 13.07 -21.98 1.23
CA ARG A 892 12.87 -22.27 2.67
C ARG A 892 11.65 -21.57 3.25
N MET A 893 11.35 -20.35 2.79
CA MET A 893 10.13 -19.66 3.21
C MET A 893 8.87 -20.44 2.87
N ALA A 894 8.86 -21.16 1.75
CA ALA A 894 7.73 -21.99 1.32
C ALA A 894 7.65 -23.29 2.13
N GLU A 895 8.76 -23.92 2.52
CA GLU A 895 8.75 -25.20 3.27
C GLU A 895 7.98 -25.15 4.61
N LYS A 896 7.89 -23.95 5.21
CA LYS A 896 7.20 -23.74 6.50
C LYS A 896 5.79 -23.13 6.34
N ASP A 897 5.38 -22.88 5.10
CA ASP A 897 4.14 -22.17 4.81
C ASP A 897 2.94 -23.13 4.70
N THR A 898 1.75 -22.57 4.68
CA THR A 898 0.50 -23.32 4.48
C THR A 898 0.30 -23.65 3.00
N LYS A 899 -0.56 -24.63 2.71
CA LYS A 899 -0.96 -24.93 1.33
C LYS A 899 -1.52 -23.71 0.59
N GLY A 900 -2.18 -22.80 1.30
CA GLY A 900 -2.66 -21.52 0.74
C GLY A 900 -1.49 -20.63 0.33
N GLY A 901 -0.51 -20.45 1.22
CA GLY A 901 0.73 -19.72 0.94
C GLY A 901 1.49 -20.25 -0.29
N HIS A 902 1.63 -21.58 -0.41
CA HIS A 902 2.25 -22.21 -1.58
C HIS A 902 1.58 -21.80 -2.91
N ILE A 903 0.25 -21.79 -2.92
CA ILE A 903 -0.54 -21.48 -4.12
C ILE A 903 -0.27 -20.05 -4.58
N VAL A 904 -0.39 -19.10 -3.67
CA VAL A 904 -0.19 -17.66 -3.91
C VAL A 904 1.21 -17.38 -4.42
N LEU A 905 2.17 -18.07 -3.83
CA LEU A 905 3.58 -17.94 -4.13
C LEU A 905 3.91 -18.43 -5.55
N PHE A 906 3.43 -19.59 -5.97
CA PHE A 906 3.67 -20.02 -7.35
C PHE A 906 2.84 -19.24 -8.38
N GLU A 907 1.60 -18.88 -8.04
CA GLU A 907 0.73 -18.08 -8.93
C GLU A 907 1.38 -16.72 -9.21
N SER A 908 1.81 -16.00 -8.17
CA SER A 908 2.50 -14.72 -8.32
C SER A 908 3.83 -14.83 -9.06
N LEU A 909 4.64 -15.85 -8.76
CA LEU A 909 5.90 -16.11 -9.45
C LEU A 909 5.70 -16.33 -10.96
N TYR A 910 4.73 -17.16 -11.34
CA TYR A 910 4.48 -17.51 -12.75
C TYR A 910 3.79 -16.38 -13.52
N GLU A 911 2.90 -15.62 -12.89
CA GLU A 911 2.35 -14.40 -13.49
C GLU A 911 3.43 -13.34 -13.75
N GLN A 912 4.39 -13.18 -12.84
CA GLN A 912 5.54 -12.29 -13.04
C GLN A 912 6.45 -12.82 -14.16
N TYR A 913 6.78 -14.11 -14.13
CA TYR A 913 7.68 -14.73 -15.09
C TYR A 913 7.18 -14.65 -16.54
N CYS A 914 5.87 -14.80 -16.76
CA CYS A 914 5.29 -14.74 -18.10
C CYS A 914 5.43 -13.39 -18.79
N ARG A 915 5.64 -12.31 -18.01
CA ARG A 915 5.85 -10.95 -18.52
C ARG A 915 7.31 -10.67 -18.91
N LEU A 916 8.23 -11.57 -18.57
CA LEU A 916 9.65 -11.40 -18.84
C LEU A 916 9.98 -11.69 -20.31
N ARG A 917 11.00 -11.01 -20.83
CA ARG A 917 11.43 -11.08 -22.21
C ARG A 917 12.57 -12.08 -22.39
N PHE A 918 12.52 -12.84 -23.49
CA PHE A 918 13.58 -13.74 -23.91
C PHE A 918 14.13 -13.29 -25.27
N THR A 919 15.42 -13.53 -25.50
CA THR A 919 16.00 -13.36 -26.84
C THR A 919 15.48 -14.46 -27.77
N ASN A 920 15.33 -15.68 -27.24
CA ASN A 920 14.66 -16.78 -27.90
C ASN A 920 13.56 -17.31 -26.99
N ASP A 921 12.29 -17.17 -27.36
CA ASP A 921 11.18 -17.55 -26.47
C ASP A 921 11.11 -19.05 -26.17
N HIS A 922 11.72 -19.91 -27.01
CA HIS A 922 11.87 -21.34 -26.73
C HIS A 922 12.80 -21.66 -25.55
N ASP A 923 13.48 -20.67 -24.97
CA ASP A 923 14.26 -20.81 -23.74
C ASP A 923 13.40 -20.65 -22.47
N LYS A 924 12.17 -20.11 -22.59
CA LYS A 924 11.22 -19.91 -21.48
C LYS A 924 11.03 -21.13 -20.57
N PRO A 925 10.74 -22.35 -21.07
CA PRO A 925 10.58 -23.51 -20.17
C PRO A 925 11.89 -23.91 -19.47
N ILE A 926 13.05 -23.65 -20.09
CA ILE A 926 14.37 -24.06 -19.56
C ILE A 926 14.78 -23.14 -18.42
N ALA A 927 14.60 -21.83 -18.61
CA ALA A 927 15.06 -20.81 -17.66
C ALA A 927 14.33 -20.85 -16.30
N ILE A 928 13.13 -21.42 -16.22
CA ILE A 928 12.40 -21.57 -14.94
C ILE A 928 12.47 -22.98 -14.35
N ALA A 929 12.92 -23.98 -15.12
CA ALA A 929 12.94 -25.37 -14.69
C ALA A 929 13.69 -25.59 -13.36
N GLY A 930 14.77 -24.82 -13.11
CA GLY A 930 15.48 -24.87 -11.83
C GLY A 930 14.62 -24.43 -10.64
N LEU A 931 13.87 -23.33 -10.77
CA LEU A 931 12.97 -22.85 -9.73
C LEU A 931 11.80 -23.80 -9.50
N GLU A 932 11.22 -24.31 -10.58
CA GLU A 932 10.14 -25.30 -10.51
C GLU A 932 10.58 -26.57 -9.76
N ARG A 933 11.79 -27.09 -10.04
CA ARG A 933 12.32 -28.28 -9.35
C ARG A 933 12.48 -28.06 -7.85
N ARG A 934 12.90 -26.86 -7.42
CA ARG A 934 13.04 -26.54 -5.99
C ARG A 934 11.69 -26.39 -5.31
N LEU A 935 10.73 -25.74 -5.97
CA LEU A 935 9.36 -25.67 -5.48
C LEU A 935 8.74 -27.07 -5.37
N CYS A 936 8.98 -27.95 -6.34
CA CYS A 936 8.54 -29.35 -6.27
C CYS A 936 9.08 -30.07 -5.03
N ARG A 937 10.37 -29.88 -4.70
CA ARG A 937 10.96 -30.46 -3.48
C ARG A 937 10.37 -29.85 -2.21
N ALA A 938 10.24 -28.53 -2.15
CA ALA A 938 9.71 -27.82 -0.99
C ALA A 938 8.24 -28.17 -0.70
N PHE A 939 7.46 -28.39 -1.77
CA PHE A 939 6.07 -28.80 -1.69
C PHE A 939 5.88 -30.32 -1.53
N ASP A 940 6.96 -31.10 -1.54
CA ASP A 940 6.94 -32.57 -1.57
C ASP A 940 5.99 -33.13 -2.66
N THR A 941 6.17 -32.63 -3.89
CA THR A 941 5.32 -32.95 -5.04
C THR A 941 6.13 -33.20 -6.31
N GLY A 942 5.62 -34.05 -7.19
CA GLY A 942 6.01 -34.03 -8.60
C GLY A 942 5.46 -32.80 -9.31
N GLY A 943 6.03 -32.44 -10.46
CA GLY A 943 5.60 -31.30 -11.25
C GLY A 943 6.47 -31.11 -12.49
N GLY A 944 6.06 -30.19 -13.35
CA GLY A 944 6.71 -29.89 -14.61
C GLY A 944 5.87 -28.97 -15.49
N PHE A 945 6.53 -28.22 -16.36
CA PHE A 945 5.89 -27.29 -17.30
C PHE A 945 5.03 -26.21 -16.62
N GLY A 946 5.39 -25.78 -15.42
CA GLY A 946 4.71 -24.73 -14.64
C GLY A 946 3.53 -25.23 -13.83
N LEU A 947 3.44 -26.54 -13.57
CA LEU A 947 2.34 -27.17 -12.86
C LEU A 947 2.86 -28.10 -11.76
N PHE A 948 2.18 -28.09 -10.61
CA PHE A 948 2.51 -28.94 -9.45
C PHE A 948 1.45 -30.01 -9.27
N ASN A 949 1.84 -31.27 -9.13
CA ASN A 949 0.91 -32.40 -9.05
C ASN A 949 -0.08 -32.30 -7.87
N ILE A 950 0.35 -31.84 -6.68
CA ILE A 950 -0.55 -31.64 -5.53
C ILE A 950 -1.50 -30.44 -5.69
N TYR A 951 -1.23 -29.55 -6.65
CA TYR A 951 -2.02 -28.35 -6.97
C TYR A 951 -2.50 -28.35 -8.43
N LEU A 952 -2.54 -29.53 -9.07
CA LEU A 952 -2.68 -29.67 -10.52
C LEU A 952 -3.87 -28.88 -11.07
N GLU A 953 -5.00 -28.97 -10.38
CA GLU A 953 -6.25 -28.33 -10.76
C GLU A 953 -6.14 -26.81 -10.77
N ARG A 954 -5.48 -26.22 -9.77
CA ARG A 954 -5.24 -24.78 -9.69
C ARG A 954 -4.20 -24.34 -10.71
N SER A 955 -3.12 -25.11 -10.85
CA SER A 955 -2.08 -24.83 -11.83
C SER A 955 -2.59 -24.93 -13.29
N LEU A 956 -3.63 -25.71 -13.57
CA LEU A 956 -4.27 -25.79 -14.89
C LEU A 956 -5.17 -24.59 -15.22
N LEU A 957 -5.74 -23.93 -14.21
CA LEU A 957 -6.75 -22.88 -14.38
C LEU A 957 -6.12 -21.47 -14.52
N TRP A 958 -5.07 -21.37 -15.33
CA TRP A 958 -4.54 -20.09 -15.84
C TRP A 958 -5.36 -19.59 -17.03
N GLN A 959 -5.43 -18.29 -17.26
CA GLN A 959 -6.08 -17.62 -18.40
C GLN A 959 -5.18 -16.54 -19.01
N ARG A 960 -5.42 -16.16 -20.26
CA ARG A 960 -4.79 -14.97 -20.87
C ARG A 960 -5.12 -13.71 -20.07
N ASP A 961 -4.13 -12.86 -19.83
CA ASP A 961 -4.34 -11.54 -19.22
C ASP A 961 -4.98 -10.57 -20.22
N ILE A 962 -6.31 -10.48 -20.19
CA ILE A 962 -7.09 -9.70 -21.17
C ILE A 962 -6.76 -8.21 -21.20
N THR A 963 -6.15 -7.66 -20.15
CA THR A 963 -5.80 -6.23 -20.07
C THR A 963 -4.51 -5.88 -20.82
N ASP A 964 -3.62 -6.85 -20.98
CA ASP A 964 -2.24 -6.63 -21.44
C ASP A 964 -1.93 -7.42 -22.72
N THR A 965 -2.53 -8.60 -22.87
CA THR A 965 -2.22 -9.53 -23.96
C THR A 965 -3.47 -9.76 -24.82
N PRO A 966 -3.55 -9.26 -26.06
CA PRO A 966 -4.69 -9.49 -26.94
C PRO A 966 -4.88 -10.96 -27.35
N SER A 967 -3.78 -11.69 -27.54
CA SER A 967 -3.76 -13.10 -27.98
C SER A 967 -2.47 -13.78 -27.51
N LEU A 968 -2.55 -15.04 -27.10
CA LEU A 968 -1.40 -15.88 -26.79
C LEU A 968 -0.84 -16.51 -28.07
N MET A 969 0.46 -16.37 -28.29
CA MET A 969 1.14 -16.91 -29.47
C MET A 969 1.93 -18.17 -29.11
N LYS A 970 1.71 -19.27 -29.81
CA LYS A 970 2.41 -20.55 -29.55
C LYS A 970 3.89 -20.41 -29.90
N ILE A 971 4.76 -20.87 -29.00
CA ILE A 971 6.21 -20.83 -29.19
C ILE A 971 6.64 -21.98 -30.12
N GLU A 972 7.39 -21.64 -31.16
CA GLU A 972 7.97 -22.63 -32.08
C GLU A 972 9.23 -23.25 -31.46
N MET A 973 9.16 -24.55 -31.16
CA MET A 973 10.28 -25.30 -30.59
C MET A 973 11.21 -25.81 -31.71
N PRO A 974 12.54 -25.59 -31.64
CA PRO A 974 13.48 -26.09 -32.63
C PRO A 974 13.50 -27.63 -32.71
N PRO A 975 13.85 -28.22 -33.87
CA PRO A 975 14.00 -29.67 -34.00
C PRO A 975 14.98 -30.25 -32.95
N GLY A 976 14.54 -31.28 -32.24
CA GLY A 976 15.35 -31.94 -31.19
C GLY A 976 15.20 -31.34 -29.78
N ARG A 977 14.49 -30.22 -29.61
CA ARG A 977 14.09 -29.72 -28.28
C ARG A 977 12.84 -30.42 -27.75
N GLU A 978 12.69 -30.41 -26.43
CA GLU A 978 11.53 -30.97 -25.75
C GLU A 978 10.26 -30.21 -26.11
N TYR A 979 9.18 -30.95 -26.36
CA TYR A 979 7.89 -30.38 -26.71
C TYR A 979 7.17 -29.90 -25.43
N VAL A 980 6.69 -28.65 -25.43
CA VAL A 980 5.90 -28.11 -24.30
C VAL A 980 4.41 -28.32 -24.58
N PRO A 981 3.68 -28.98 -23.67
CA PRO A 981 2.27 -29.27 -23.91
C PRO A 981 1.35 -28.03 -23.93
N SER A 982 0.27 -28.08 -24.70
CA SER A 982 -0.64 -26.92 -24.87
C SER A 982 -1.42 -26.55 -23.60
N TRP A 983 -1.55 -27.48 -22.64
CA TRP A 983 -2.15 -27.21 -21.33
C TRP A 983 -1.22 -26.42 -20.39
N SER A 984 0.06 -26.29 -20.74
CA SER A 984 1.02 -25.44 -20.04
C SER A 984 1.03 -24.02 -20.62
N TRP A 985 1.02 -23.03 -19.74
CA TRP A 985 1.22 -21.63 -20.12
C TRP A 985 2.63 -21.38 -20.72
N MET A 986 3.59 -22.28 -20.48
CA MET A 986 4.94 -22.19 -21.04
C MET A 986 4.98 -22.44 -22.55
N ALA A 987 3.93 -23.02 -23.14
CA ALA A 987 3.83 -23.21 -24.59
C ALA A 987 3.59 -21.90 -25.35
N TYR A 988 3.32 -20.79 -24.66
CA TYR A 988 2.88 -19.55 -25.27
C TYR A 988 3.69 -18.32 -24.84
N GLN A 989 3.81 -17.36 -25.76
CA GLN A 989 4.15 -15.97 -25.49
C GLN A 989 2.90 -15.19 -25.06
N GLY A 990 3.10 -14.27 -24.12
CA GLY A 990 2.05 -13.39 -23.57
C GLY A 990 1.81 -13.61 -22.08
N SER A 991 1.15 -12.62 -21.49
CA SER A 991 0.86 -12.55 -20.05
C SER A 991 -0.33 -13.43 -19.70
N ILE A 992 -0.22 -14.15 -18.58
CA ILE A 992 -1.31 -14.93 -18.00
C ILE A 992 -1.72 -14.40 -16.63
N LYS A 993 -2.90 -14.82 -16.17
CA LYS A 993 -3.38 -14.70 -14.79
C LYS A 993 -4.01 -16.02 -14.37
N PHE A 994 -3.92 -16.40 -13.10
CA PHE A 994 -4.70 -17.52 -12.58
C PHE A 994 -6.15 -17.11 -12.32
N LEU A 995 -7.09 -18.04 -12.51
CA LEU A 995 -8.47 -17.81 -12.09
C LEU A 995 -8.51 -17.57 -10.57
N ASN A 996 -9.21 -16.52 -10.14
CA ASN A 996 -9.41 -16.28 -8.71
C ASN A 996 -10.41 -17.30 -8.15
N LEU A 997 -9.89 -18.41 -7.63
CA LEU A 997 -10.66 -19.56 -7.17
C LEU A 997 -10.70 -19.66 -5.65
N PRO A 998 -11.87 -19.92 -5.07
CA PRO A 998 -12.01 -20.08 -3.63
C PRO A 998 -11.30 -21.34 -3.10
N PHE A 999 -10.50 -21.22 -2.04
CA PHE A 999 -9.72 -22.34 -1.46
C PHE A 999 -10.58 -23.55 -1.04
N ASP A 1000 -11.66 -23.35 -0.28
CA ASP A 1000 -12.61 -24.42 0.12
C ASP A 1000 -13.93 -24.41 -0.65
N GLY A 1001 -14.10 -23.49 -1.61
CA GLY A 1001 -15.33 -23.35 -2.38
C GLY A 1001 -15.44 -24.33 -3.57
N ILE A 1002 -14.37 -25.05 -3.89
CA ILE A 1002 -14.32 -25.94 -5.07
C ILE A 1002 -14.36 -27.42 -4.66
N GLU A 1003 -15.12 -28.20 -5.42
CA GLU A 1003 -15.08 -29.65 -5.45
C GLU A 1003 -14.31 -30.07 -6.71
N TRP A 1004 -13.09 -30.59 -6.54
CA TRP A 1004 -12.22 -31.00 -7.65
C TRP A 1004 -12.65 -32.34 -8.24
N THR A 1005 -12.76 -32.43 -9.56
CA THR A 1005 -13.27 -33.61 -10.26
C THR A 1005 -12.16 -34.56 -10.70
N LYS A 1006 -11.46 -35.16 -9.73
CA LYS A 1006 -10.31 -36.06 -9.98
C LYS A 1006 -10.61 -37.29 -10.84
N THR A 1007 -11.88 -37.57 -11.12
CA THR A 1007 -12.31 -38.64 -12.03
C THR A 1007 -12.34 -38.23 -13.50
N GLU A 1008 -12.29 -36.92 -13.80
CA GLU A 1008 -12.42 -36.36 -15.16
C GLU A 1008 -11.07 -36.15 -15.86
N TYR A 1009 -9.96 -36.23 -15.13
CA TYR A 1009 -8.61 -36.11 -15.66
C TYR A 1009 -7.64 -36.99 -14.88
N ARG A 1010 -6.49 -37.31 -15.47
CA ARG A 1010 -5.37 -37.97 -14.78
C ARG A 1010 -4.13 -37.11 -14.94
N SER A 1011 -3.44 -36.93 -13.83
CA SER A 1011 -2.15 -36.24 -13.81
C SER A 1011 -1.16 -36.90 -14.77
N PRO A 1012 -0.39 -36.11 -15.55
CA PRO A 1012 0.73 -36.62 -16.33
C PRO A 1012 1.73 -37.41 -15.47
N TRP A 1013 1.82 -37.12 -14.17
CA TRP A 1013 2.80 -37.71 -13.25
C TRP A 1013 2.28 -38.90 -12.43
N ALA A 1014 1.02 -39.33 -12.62
CA ALA A 1014 0.39 -40.37 -11.80
C ALA A 1014 1.08 -41.75 -11.89
N MET A 1015 1.75 -42.08 -12.99
CA MET A 1015 2.42 -43.39 -13.19
C MET A 1015 3.85 -43.47 -12.61
N THR A 1016 4.41 -42.35 -12.13
CA THR A 1016 5.82 -42.23 -11.69
C THR A 1016 6.01 -42.39 -10.17
N LEU A 1017 4.93 -42.55 -9.40
CA LEU A 1017 4.94 -42.48 -7.94
C LEU A 1017 5.46 -43.75 -7.22
N SER A 1018 5.88 -44.79 -7.94
CA SER A 1018 6.42 -46.01 -7.32
C SER A 1018 7.90 -45.92 -6.91
N ASN A 1019 8.60 -44.81 -7.18
CA ASN A 1019 9.98 -44.62 -6.69
C ASN A 1019 10.43 -43.14 -6.63
N PRO A 1020 10.31 -42.45 -5.48
CA PRO A 1020 10.50 -41.00 -5.39
C PRO A 1020 11.95 -40.49 -5.53
N VAL A 1021 12.97 -41.37 -5.59
CA VAL A 1021 14.35 -40.95 -5.26
C VAL A 1021 15.34 -40.95 -6.43
N ARG A 1022 15.03 -41.39 -7.67
CA ARG A 1022 16.12 -41.52 -8.67
C ARG A 1022 16.00 -41.02 -10.11
N ASN A 1023 14.84 -40.61 -10.63
CA ASN A 1023 14.77 -40.28 -12.07
C ASN A 1023 14.21 -38.89 -12.37
N SER A 1024 14.98 -37.84 -12.04
CA SER A 1024 14.85 -36.52 -12.70
C SER A 1024 15.79 -36.36 -13.90
N ARG A 1025 16.57 -37.39 -14.27
CA ARG A 1025 17.55 -37.34 -15.37
C ARG A 1025 17.09 -37.96 -16.69
N SER A 1026 15.83 -38.35 -16.83
CA SER A 1026 15.32 -38.83 -18.12
C SER A 1026 13.82 -38.59 -18.29
N VAL A 1027 13.41 -37.34 -18.46
CA VAL A 1027 12.20 -37.04 -19.24
C VAL A 1027 12.63 -37.03 -20.72
N ARG A 1028 13.00 -38.19 -21.26
CA ARG A 1028 13.33 -38.36 -22.68
C ARG A 1028 12.27 -39.16 -23.44
N ASP A 1029 11.20 -39.58 -22.77
CA ASP A 1029 10.16 -40.38 -23.40
C ASP A 1029 8.96 -39.52 -23.79
N ARG A 1030 8.67 -39.48 -25.10
CA ARG A 1030 7.62 -38.63 -25.70
C ARG A 1030 6.20 -39.05 -25.30
N SER A 1031 6.04 -40.19 -24.64
CA SER A 1031 4.74 -40.77 -24.24
C SER A 1031 4.30 -40.47 -22.80
N THR A 1032 5.14 -39.87 -21.96
CA THR A 1032 4.87 -39.78 -20.49
C THR A 1032 4.38 -38.42 -19.98
N SER A 1033 4.18 -37.42 -20.84
CA SER A 1033 3.82 -36.05 -20.43
C SER A 1033 2.41 -35.61 -20.85
N ALA A 1034 1.51 -36.53 -21.16
CA ALA A 1034 0.18 -36.19 -21.63
C ALA A 1034 -0.82 -36.06 -20.48
N LEU A 1035 -1.64 -35.01 -20.53
CA LEU A 1035 -2.80 -34.85 -19.64
C LEU A 1035 -3.94 -35.69 -20.23
N HIS A 1036 -4.34 -36.75 -19.52
CA HIS A 1036 -5.50 -37.54 -19.93
C HIS A 1036 -6.76 -36.90 -19.38
N VAL A 1037 -7.78 -36.75 -20.23
CA VAL A 1037 -9.03 -36.08 -19.87
C VAL A 1037 -10.23 -36.83 -20.42
N ILE A 1038 -11.39 -36.63 -19.80
CA ILE A 1038 -12.69 -36.97 -20.38
C ILE A 1038 -13.19 -35.73 -21.13
N ALA A 1039 -13.07 -35.75 -22.46
CA ALA A 1039 -13.47 -34.63 -23.31
C ALA A 1039 -14.97 -34.67 -23.63
N ARG A 1040 -15.72 -33.70 -23.11
CA ARG A 1040 -17.19 -33.63 -23.21
C ARG A 1040 -17.65 -32.62 -24.25
N ASN A 1041 -18.78 -32.91 -24.89
CA ASN A 1041 -19.48 -31.91 -25.69
C ASN A 1041 -20.10 -30.87 -24.75
N PHE A 1042 -20.21 -29.64 -25.24
CA PHE A 1042 -20.87 -28.55 -24.53
C PHE A 1042 -21.56 -27.62 -25.52
N ASP A 1043 -22.64 -27.01 -25.05
CA ASP A 1043 -23.42 -26.07 -25.85
C ASP A 1043 -22.95 -24.64 -25.60
N MET A 1044 -22.71 -23.89 -26.68
CA MET A 1044 -22.42 -22.47 -26.66
C MET A 1044 -23.45 -21.70 -27.47
N ASP A 1045 -23.95 -20.58 -26.93
CA ASP A 1045 -24.85 -19.70 -27.67
C ASP A 1045 -24.09 -18.97 -28.80
N PRO A 1046 -24.53 -19.07 -30.07
CA PRO A 1046 -23.93 -18.36 -31.19
C PRO A 1046 -23.84 -16.84 -31.03
N GLN A 1047 -24.74 -16.22 -30.25
CA GLN A 1047 -24.71 -14.76 -29.97
C GLN A 1047 -23.71 -14.36 -28.87
N GLU A 1048 -23.26 -15.31 -28.04
CA GLU A 1048 -22.21 -15.11 -27.02
C GLU A 1048 -20.79 -15.36 -27.56
N GLN A 1049 -20.66 -15.83 -28.80
CA GLN A 1049 -19.39 -16.09 -29.50
C GLN A 1049 -18.61 -14.80 -29.84
N THR A 1050 -19.25 -13.64 -29.89
CA THR A 1050 -18.59 -12.39 -30.34
C THR A 1050 -18.44 -11.35 -29.23
N LYS A 1051 -18.97 -11.62 -28.04
CA LYS A 1051 -18.91 -10.71 -26.90
C LYS A 1051 -17.94 -11.27 -25.86
N THR A 1052 -17.26 -10.38 -25.15
CA THR A 1052 -16.62 -10.62 -23.84
C THR A 1052 -17.59 -11.14 -22.76
N GLN A 1053 -18.77 -11.64 -23.16
CA GLN A 1053 -19.90 -12.08 -22.35
C GLN A 1053 -19.97 -13.60 -22.11
N SER A 1054 -19.28 -14.42 -22.90
CA SER A 1054 -19.17 -15.86 -22.60
C SER A 1054 -18.17 -16.06 -21.46
N GLY A 1055 -18.53 -16.79 -20.39
CA GLY A 1055 -17.69 -17.14 -19.22
C GLY A 1055 -16.33 -17.80 -19.50
N ILE A 1056 -15.88 -17.79 -20.76
CA ILE A 1056 -14.69 -18.41 -21.32
C ILE A 1056 -13.73 -17.32 -21.80
N VAL A 1057 -12.49 -17.41 -21.36
CA VAL A 1057 -11.37 -16.64 -21.91
C VAL A 1057 -10.66 -17.49 -22.95
N TRP A 1058 -10.66 -17.02 -24.20
CA TRP A 1058 -9.98 -17.66 -25.31
C TRP A 1058 -8.49 -17.29 -25.33
N ASP A 1059 -7.65 -18.32 -25.41
CA ASP A 1059 -6.20 -18.17 -25.41
C ASP A 1059 -5.76 -17.36 -26.66
N GLY A 1060 -6.34 -17.65 -27.82
CA GLY A 1060 -6.09 -16.94 -29.09
C GLY A 1060 -6.79 -15.58 -29.23
N GLY A 1061 -7.57 -15.12 -28.25
CA GLY A 1061 -8.29 -13.84 -28.28
C GLY A 1061 -9.60 -13.84 -29.08
N ASN A 1062 -9.73 -14.72 -30.07
CA ASN A 1062 -10.91 -14.92 -30.90
C ASN A 1062 -11.56 -16.28 -30.64
N VAL A 1063 -12.87 -16.37 -30.88
CA VAL A 1063 -13.57 -17.66 -30.89
C VAL A 1063 -13.14 -18.50 -32.08
N LEU A 1064 -12.87 -19.77 -31.82
CA LEU A 1064 -12.43 -20.72 -32.84
C LEU A 1064 -13.62 -21.45 -33.46
N ASN A 1065 -13.59 -21.60 -34.78
CA ASN A 1065 -14.51 -22.45 -35.53
C ASN A 1065 -14.02 -23.91 -35.50
N GLY A 1066 -14.90 -24.87 -35.18
CA GLY A 1066 -14.61 -26.31 -35.22
C GLY A 1066 -15.25 -27.10 -34.08
N PRO A 1067 -15.08 -28.43 -34.05
CA PRO A 1067 -15.59 -29.27 -32.95
C PRO A 1067 -14.79 -29.00 -31.68
N LEU A 1068 -15.38 -28.22 -30.77
CA LEU A 1068 -14.82 -27.92 -29.46
C LEU A 1068 -15.35 -28.90 -28.41
N LYS A 1069 -14.49 -29.26 -27.47
CA LYS A 1069 -14.82 -30.05 -26.28
C LYS A 1069 -14.46 -29.28 -25.02
N CYS A 1070 -14.98 -29.69 -23.88
CA CYS A 1070 -14.54 -29.19 -22.58
C CYS A 1070 -14.16 -30.34 -21.65
N VAL A 1071 -13.25 -30.08 -20.71
CA VAL A 1071 -12.97 -30.96 -19.58
C VAL A 1071 -13.33 -30.23 -18.28
N ILE A 1072 -14.02 -30.93 -17.38
CA ILE A 1072 -14.38 -30.40 -16.07
C ILE A 1072 -13.18 -30.59 -15.13
N ILE A 1073 -12.68 -29.48 -14.58
CA ILE A 1073 -11.56 -29.49 -13.62
C ILE A 1073 -12.07 -29.43 -12.18
N GLY A 1074 -13.10 -28.61 -11.95
CA GLY A 1074 -13.71 -28.45 -10.64
C GLY A 1074 -15.13 -27.90 -10.73
N LYS A 1075 -15.87 -28.04 -9.64
CA LYS A 1075 -17.25 -27.56 -9.50
C LYS A 1075 -17.34 -26.64 -8.30
N LEU A 1076 -18.08 -25.55 -8.42
CA LEU A 1076 -18.38 -24.74 -7.25
C LEU A 1076 -19.26 -25.56 -6.29
N ARG A 1077 -18.89 -25.63 -5.01
CA ARG A 1077 -19.69 -26.29 -3.98
C ARG A 1077 -21.00 -25.54 -3.84
N SER A 1078 -22.11 -26.19 -4.19
CA SER A 1078 -23.44 -25.59 -4.07
C SER A 1078 -23.91 -25.66 -2.63
N GLU A 1079 -24.37 -24.55 -2.06
CA GLU A 1079 -25.35 -24.60 -0.99
C GLU A 1079 -26.64 -25.21 -1.57
N ALA A 1080 -27.35 -26.06 -0.83
CA ALA A 1080 -28.40 -26.98 -1.30
C ALA A 1080 -29.67 -26.35 -1.95
N ARG A 1081 -29.60 -25.13 -2.49
CA ARG A 1081 -30.75 -24.34 -3.00
C ARG A 1081 -30.57 -23.69 -4.37
N LEU A 1082 -29.45 -23.87 -5.09
CA LEU A 1082 -29.31 -23.34 -6.46
C LEU A 1082 -29.65 -24.41 -7.51
N PRO A 1083 -30.48 -24.07 -8.53
CA PRO A 1083 -30.97 -25.05 -9.51
C PRO A 1083 -29.91 -25.52 -10.52
N THR A 1084 -28.80 -24.79 -10.71
CA THR A 1084 -27.72 -25.16 -11.65
C THR A 1084 -26.34 -24.96 -11.01
N GLN A 1085 -25.49 -25.98 -11.08
CA GLN A 1085 -24.13 -25.99 -10.50
C GLN A 1085 -23.11 -25.46 -11.53
N MET A 1086 -22.26 -24.51 -11.11
CA MET A 1086 -21.20 -23.96 -11.95
C MET A 1086 -19.97 -24.89 -12.00
N HIS A 1087 -19.41 -25.07 -13.19
CA HIS A 1087 -18.26 -25.93 -13.47
C HIS A 1087 -17.12 -25.11 -14.08
N TYR A 1088 -15.91 -25.25 -13.54
CA TYR A 1088 -14.69 -24.69 -14.11
C TYR A 1088 -14.12 -25.69 -15.11
N VAL A 1089 -13.85 -25.20 -16.33
CA VAL A 1089 -13.53 -26.04 -17.47
C VAL A 1089 -12.32 -25.54 -18.26
N LEU A 1090 -11.58 -26.47 -18.85
CA LEU A 1090 -10.68 -26.15 -19.96
C LEU A 1090 -11.41 -26.40 -21.28
N ILE A 1091 -11.18 -25.55 -22.27
CA ILE A 1091 -11.73 -25.68 -23.61
C ILE A 1091 -10.66 -26.28 -24.52
N LEU A 1092 -11.07 -27.28 -25.28
CA LEU A 1092 -10.21 -28.14 -26.08
C LEU A 1092 -10.64 -28.11 -27.53
N LYS A 1093 -9.66 -28.09 -28.44
CA LYS A 1093 -9.84 -28.24 -29.88
C LYS A 1093 -9.19 -29.53 -30.35
N GLN A 1094 -9.91 -30.31 -31.13
CA GLN A 1094 -9.38 -31.55 -31.68
C GLN A 1094 -8.36 -31.26 -32.79
N ILE A 1095 -7.20 -31.91 -32.74
CA ILE A 1095 -6.09 -31.68 -33.69
C ILE A 1095 -5.82 -32.86 -34.62
N ASP A 1096 -6.27 -34.08 -34.29
CA ASP A 1096 -6.13 -35.25 -35.16
C ASP A 1096 -7.35 -36.20 -35.07
N GLN A 1097 -7.33 -37.24 -35.89
CA GLN A 1097 -8.39 -38.27 -35.94
C GLN A 1097 -8.32 -39.27 -34.76
N LEU A 1098 -7.30 -39.19 -33.90
CA LEU A 1098 -7.00 -40.16 -32.83
C LEU A 1098 -7.41 -39.67 -31.43
N GLU A 1099 -8.43 -38.80 -31.35
CA GLU A 1099 -8.88 -38.16 -30.10
C GLU A 1099 -7.76 -37.38 -29.36
N THR A 1100 -6.85 -36.76 -30.10
CA THR A 1100 -5.89 -35.81 -29.52
C THR A 1100 -6.43 -34.39 -29.58
N PHE A 1101 -6.25 -33.66 -28.48
CA PHE A 1101 -6.72 -32.30 -28.28
C PHE A 1101 -5.58 -31.33 -27.95
N GLU A 1102 -5.79 -30.06 -28.26
CA GLU A 1102 -5.02 -28.93 -27.73
C GLU A 1102 -5.94 -28.02 -26.91
N ARG A 1103 -5.40 -27.40 -25.86
CA ARG A 1103 -6.09 -26.38 -25.08
C ARG A 1103 -6.20 -25.09 -25.90
N VAL A 1104 -7.37 -24.46 -25.88
CA VAL A 1104 -7.65 -23.20 -26.59
C VAL A 1104 -8.36 -22.14 -25.74
N GLY A 1105 -8.68 -22.47 -24.50
CA GLY A 1105 -9.26 -21.52 -23.55
C GLY A 1105 -9.58 -22.15 -22.20
N VAL A 1106 -10.05 -21.32 -21.30
CA VAL A 1106 -10.46 -21.70 -19.95
C VAL A 1106 -11.67 -20.87 -19.54
N GLY A 1107 -12.50 -21.38 -18.65
CA GLY A 1107 -13.59 -20.58 -18.11
C GLY A 1107 -14.50 -21.36 -17.19
N CYS A 1108 -15.74 -20.88 -17.12
CA CYS A 1108 -16.79 -21.54 -16.38
C CYS A 1108 -18.04 -21.73 -17.23
N LEU A 1109 -18.67 -22.90 -17.08
CA LEU A 1109 -19.90 -23.29 -17.73
C LEU A 1109 -20.92 -23.76 -16.69
N MET A 1110 -22.20 -23.53 -16.97
CA MET A 1110 -23.28 -24.11 -16.16
C MET A 1110 -23.45 -25.59 -16.49
N LYS A 1111 -23.87 -26.40 -15.50
CA LYS A 1111 -24.03 -27.86 -15.64
C LYS A 1111 -24.87 -28.27 -16.85
N ASP A 1112 -25.95 -27.54 -17.12
CA ASP A 1112 -26.90 -27.78 -18.23
C ASP A 1112 -26.28 -27.53 -19.61
N LYS A 1113 -25.18 -26.77 -19.68
CA LYS A 1113 -24.42 -26.55 -20.91
C LYS A 1113 -23.44 -27.68 -21.22
N ILE A 1114 -23.23 -28.64 -20.31
CA ILE A 1114 -22.25 -29.72 -20.49
C ILE A 1114 -22.98 -31.05 -20.67
N HIS A 1115 -22.61 -31.79 -21.73
CA HIS A 1115 -23.22 -33.09 -22.02
C HIS A 1115 -22.58 -34.16 -21.12
N LEU A 1116 -23.27 -34.51 -20.03
CA LEU A 1116 -22.77 -35.46 -19.02
C LEU A 1116 -23.12 -36.93 -19.32
N GLY A 1117 -24.02 -37.20 -20.26
CA GLY A 1117 -24.43 -38.57 -20.64
C GLY A 1117 -23.49 -39.26 -21.63
N GLY A 1118 -23.35 -40.59 -21.51
CA GLY A 1118 -22.51 -41.44 -22.39
C GLY A 1118 -21.35 -42.12 -21.66
N THR A 1119 -20.73 -43.12 -22.30
CA THR A 1119 -19.54 -43.80 -21.76
C THR A 1119 -18.34 -42.85 -21.86
N PRO A 1120 -17.61 -42.58 -20.75
CA PRO A 1120 -16.47 -41.66 -20.78
C PRO A 1120 -15.34 -42.24 -21.64
N THR A 1121 -14.97 -41.51 -22.69
CA THR A 1121 -13.76 -41.79 -23.49
C THR A 1121 -12.60 -40.96 -22.95
N TRP A 1122 -11.46 -41.62 -22.75
CA TRP A 1122 -10.23 -40.97 -22.32
C TRP A 1122 -9.48 -40.47 -23.54
N SER A 1123 -9.21 -39.18 -23.56
CA SER A 1123 -8.54 -38.49 -24.66
C SER A 1123 -7.25 -37.82 -24.17
N TRP A 1124 -6.36 -37.51 -25.11
CA TRP A 1124 -5.04 -36.97 -24.83
C TRP A 1124 -5.04 -35.47 -25.10
N VAL A 1125 -4.63 -34.66 -24.12
CA VAL A 1125 -4.30 -33.25 -24.37
C VAL A 1125 -2.80 -33.13 -24.55
N ARG A 1126 -2.41 -32.82 -25.79
CA ARG A 1126 -1.02 -32.51 -26.14
C ARG A 1126 -0.67 -31.09 -25.78
#